data_AF-A0A2W4MC18-F1
#
_entry.id   AF-A0A2W4MC18-F1
#
_cell.length_a   1.000
_cell.length_b   1.000
_cell.length_c   1.000
_cell.angle_alpha   90.00
_cell.angle_beta   90.00
_cell.angle_gamma   90.00
#
_symmetry.space_group_name_H-M   'P 1'
#
loop_
_entity.id
_entity.type
_entity.pdbx_description
1 polymer ?
#
loop_
_entity_poly.entity_id
_entity_poly.type
_entity_poly.pdbx_seq_one_letter_code
_entity_poly.pdbx_strand_id
1 'polypeptide(L)'
;MISNKRIVRVKSINLNRFRGFVGDPYKIDTDADIILLTGSNGFGKTSLIDALCLLLNRYYYEERLPLCSFYNNGNTKKSANEASAYIEAVVEYDEGKTESIKIDIKENSKGPEIIPSENFWMRGISNEMAARCSFFYQDLLSKLFEEEEAQTKLLDFLNPVPPVVIAAQNALKEAQTKWKIESDNVLSDFHQKNFPSEVEINKKRKEIIIDFINGWNELLKNIDSQYVLPKIRHNWLFLNLNELRTGWQKELKDFAVECIVAVKSEHVTNDIPDEKPFVPLKVIKEALDRLRNNIVARTLKETEKLKLLLHDLPDEADLYPPELWSEKENEIGNLRKELQEMKSQLTLLERLEKHFGNPKGPGLVEILKALQEKGKMWLEVPEAEPDLRPPILISEWLKKSVTDDIDILTEELENWQSKIEQMRYDVQKSVFEKSKEIEYKEKLLESSKNITNILKQIDLDVKLKEFIKPNSPVPVSVVKEKLSFLIAQPNHTLLALEQVQNALSQWIDLEEQEELRLSALKREKKYIKIKEYVDVVSDALGKETGKDSVLNMSLVPTKDHLNELEKNVNEILMRFRIVEGICPIQFQFKKNRAGRKSERTLQIISADNRLLSAFSTGQKAQLGLALLLGLNYSLNKYIGHNIIAMDDITDVFDMAQLPRIAALIRQIAYAPEEKSERRQIFIVSHHEDLTNRLLDYLIPPEGRELRILNFVDWNRTEGPKIEQRRAIPALKVSSVNKKRFGDMLNEICEKSY
;
A
#
# COMPACT_ATOMS: atom_id res chain seq x y z
N MET A 1 -10.56 -21.75 32.54
CA MET A 1 -11.77 -21.33 33.28
C MET A 1 -11.72 -19.83 33.42
N ILE A 2 -12.50 -19.10 32.62
CA ILE A 2 -12.62 -17.63 32.68
C ILE A 2 -13.61 -17.36 33.81
N SER A 3 -13.20 -16.64 34.86
CA SER A 3 -14.14 -16.24 35.92
C SER A 3 -15.08 -15.18 35.35
N ASN A 4 -16.28 -15.59 34.94
CA ASN A 4 -17.38 -14.74 34.46
C ASN A 4 -18.02 -13.92 35.61
N LYS A 5 -17.22 -13.35 36.51
CA LYS A 5 -17.75 -12.51 37.60
C LYS A 5 -17.90 -11.08 37.07
N ARG A 6 -19.14 -10.59 36.98
CA ARG A 6 -19.45 -9.25 36.46
C ARG A 6 -19.80 -8.29 37.60
N ILE A 7 -19.15 -7.13 37.66
CA ILE A 7 -19.45 -6.12 38.69
C ILE A 7 -20.76 -5.42 38.33
N VAL A 8 -21.75 -5.51 39.20
CA VAL A 8 -23.05 -4.84 39.02
C VAL A 8 -23.09 -3.49 39.74
N ARG A 9 -22.35 -3.34 40.84
CA ARG A 9 -22.39 -2.13 41.67
C ARG A 9 -21.07 -1.91 42.44
N VAL A 10 -20.69 -0.66 42.61
CA VAL A 10 -19.65 -0.19 43.54
C VAL A 10 -20.33 0.41 44.77
N LYS A 11 -20.17 -0.23 45.94
CA LYS A 11 -20.81 0.19 47.20
C LYS A 11 -20.04 1.27 47.93
N SER A 12 -18.72 1.20 47.95
CA SER A 12 -17.90 2.26 48.53
C SER A 12 -16.53 2.26 47.90
N ILE A 13 -15.90 3.42 47.85
CA ILE A 13 -14.53 3.61 47.37
C ILE A 13 -13.70 4.30 48.44
N ASN A 14 -12.47 3.82 48.63
CA ASN A 14 -11.49 4.30 49.58
C ASN A 14 -10.26 4.77 48.80
N LEU A 15 -9.96 6.07 48.92
CA LEU A 15 -8.90 6.73 48.17
C LEU A 15 -7.80 7.20 49.10
N ASN A 16 -6.57 6.83 48.80
CA ASN A 16 -5.40 7.29 49.55
C ASN A 16 -4.36 7.87 48.59
N ARG A 17 -4.03 9.14 48.77
CA ARG A 17 -2.99 9.87 48.01
C ARG A 17 -3.19 9.82 46.49
N PHE A 18 -4.44 9.71 46.05
CA PHE A 18 -4.81 9.67 44.64
C PHE A 18 -5.30 11.05 44.19
N ARG A 19 -4.64 11.66 43.21
CA ARG A 19 -5.03 12.88 42.49
C ARG A 19 -5.93 13.86 43.26
N GLY A 20 -5.37 14.57 44.25
CA GLY A 20 -6.07 15.57 45.06
C GLY A 20 -6.71 15.03 46.34
N PHE A 21 -6.86 13.72 46.50
CA PHE A 21 -7.17 13.10 47.78
C PHE A 21 -5.89 12.94 48.59
N VAL A 22 -5.63 13.90 49.48
CA VAL A 22 -4.39 14.00 50.29
C VAL A 22 -4.72 13.71 51.76
N GLY A 23 -3.75 13.18 52.50
CA GLY A 23 -3.92 12.91 53.93
C GLY A 23 -4.27 11.46 54.22
N ASP A 24 -5.21 11.26 55.14
CA ASP A 24 -5.71 9.93 55.53
C ASP A 24 -6.64 9.34 54.45
N PRO A 25 -6.80 8.00 54.39
CA PRO A 25 -7.68 7.37 53.42
C PRO A 25 -9.12 7.87 53.50
N TYR A 26 -9.65 8.36 52.37
CA TYR A 26 -11.01 8.87 52.25
C TYR A 26 -11.96 7.78 51.80
N LYS A 27 -12.85 7.35 52.70
CA LYS A 27 -13.95 6.42 52.38
C LYS A 27 -15.20 7.19 51.95
N ILE A 28 -15.62 6.96 50.70
CA ILE A 28 -16.80 7.54 50.08
C ILE A 28 -17.82 6.43 49.86
N ASP A 29 -19.05 6.63 50.32
CA ASP A 29 -20.12 5.67 50.11
C ASP A 29 -20.75 5.93 48.73
N THR A 30 -20.78 4.92 47.87
CA THR A 30 -21.31 5.00 46.49
C THR A 30 -22.48 4.04 46.23
N ASP A 31 -23.00 3.37 47.26
CA ASP A 31 -24.16 2.48 47.18
C ASP A 31 -25.48 3.22 46.85
N ALA A 32 -25.69 3.47 45.56
CA ALA A 32 -26.93 3.99 44.96
C ALA A 32 -27.00 3.59 43.47
N ASP A 33 -28.17 3.72 42.84
CA ASP A 33 -28.32 3.49 41.39
C ASP A 33 -27.75 4.67 40.58
N ILE A 34 -27.95 5.89 41.06
CA ILE A 34 -27.37 7.12 40.51
C ILE A 34 -26.59 7.85 41.60
N ILE A 35 -25.37 8.28 41.27
CA ILE A 35 -24.48 9.07 42.12
C ILE A 35 -24.21 10.39 41.40
N LEU A 36 -24.73 11.48 41.94
CA LEU A 36 -24.50 12.83 41.43
C LEU A 36 -23.39 13.51 42.24
N LEU A 37 -22.30 13.89 41.58
CA LEU A 37 -21.20 14.65 42.15
C LEU A 37 -21.39 16.13 41.82
N THR A 38 -21.41 16.96 42.85
CA THR A 38 -21.67 18.40 42.75
C THR A 38 -20.57 19.19 43.45
N GLY A 39 -20.38 20.46 43.08
CA GLY A 39 -19.41 21.36 43.71
C GLY A 39 -18.51 22.08 42.71
N SER A 40 -17.72 23.04 43.19
CA SER A 40 -16.87 23.89 42.34
C SER A 40 -15.73 23.12 41.66
N ASN A 41 -15.18 23.71 40.59
CA ASN A 41 -14.02 23.16 39.89
C ASN A 41 -12.79 23.13 40.80
N GLY A 42 -11.98 22.09 40.68
CA GLY A 42 -10.78 21.89 41.50
C GLY A 42 -10.99 21.13 42.81
N PHE A 43 -12.23 20.81 43.21
CA PHE A 43 -12.48 20.07 44.46
C PHE A 43 -12.33 18.54 44.36
N GLY A 44 -11.88 17.99 43.23
CA GLY A 44 -11.59 16.55 43.12
C GLY A 44 -12.74 15.66 42.63
N LYS A 45 -13.79 16.22 42.03
CA LYS A 45 -14.90 15.45 41.41
C LYS A 45 -14.41 14.53 40.29
N THR A 46 -13.69 15.09 39.31
CA THR A 46 -13.06 14.35 38.20
C THR A 46 -12.10 13.28 38.72
N SER A 47 -11.35 13.58 39.79
CA SER A 47 -10.46 12.61 40.42
C SER A 47 -11.20 11.37 40.95
N LEU A 48 -12.45 11.51 41.43
CA LEU A 48 -13.25 10.35 41.81
C LEU A 48 -13.63 9.48 40.60
N ILE A 49 -13.95 10.12 39.47
CA ILE A 49 -14.26 9.43 38.20
C ILE A 49 -13.02 8.74 37.64
N ASP A 50 -11.86 9.39 37.69
CA ASP A 50 -10.60 8.81 37.26
C ASP A 50 -10.17 7.62 38.12
N ALA A 51 -10.43 7.67 39.43
CA ALA A 51 -10.19 6.55 40.32
C ALA A 51 -11.05 5.34 39.93
N LEU A 52 -12.33 5.57 39.60
CA LEU A 52 -13.24 4.52 39.11
C LEU A 52 -12.79 3.97 37.75
N CYS A 53 -12.36 4.83 36.82
CA CYS A 53 -11.87 4.41 35.51
C CYS A 53 -10.63 3.52 35.65
N LEU A 54 -9.68 3.93 36.49
CA LEU A 54 -8.46 3.18 36.74
C LEU A 54 -8.75 1.85 37.45
N LEU A 55 -9.66 1.86 38.44
CA LEU A 55 -10.05 0.67 39.18
C LEU A 55 -10.74 -0.37 38.30
N LEU A 56 -11.70 0.06 37.48
CA LEU A 56 -12.58 -0.84 36.72
C LEU A 56 -12.00 -1.24 35.36
N ASN A 57 -11.18 -0.38 34.73
CA ASN A 57 -10.65 -0.61 33.39
C ASN A 57 -9.12 -0.71 33.32
N ARG A 58 -8.39 -0.42 34.40
CA ARG A 58 -6.91 -0.31 34.40
C ARG A 58 -6.38 0.62 33.31
N TYR A 59 -7.15 1.66 33.02
CA TYR A 59 -6.82 2.64 32.01
C TYR A 59 -6.92 4.04 32.60
N TYR A 60 -5.96 4.88 32.22
CA TYR A 60 -5.96 6.31 32.50
C TYR A 60 -5.53 7.03 31.21
N TYR A 61 -6.03 8.24 31.03
CA TYR A 61 -5.60 9.11 29.93
C TYR A 61 -4.33 9.88 30.33
N GLU A 62 -3.39 10.11 29.42
CA GLU A 62 -2.13 10.80 29.74
C GLU A 62 -2.32 12.22 30.28
N GLU A 63 -3.39 12.91 29.86
CA GLU A 63 -3.80 14.24 30.36
C GLU A 63 -4.19 14.23 31.84
N ARG A 64 -4.37 13.04 32.42
CA ARG A 64 -4.78 12.82 33.80
C ARG A 64 -3.58 12.65 34.76
N LEU A 65 -2.35 12.68 34.24
CA LEU A 65 -1.12 12.66 35.04
C LEU A 65 -0.88 14.01 35.73
N PRO A 66 -0.28 14.03 36.95
CA PRO A 66 0.10 12.89 37.79
C PRO A 66 -1.09 12.20 38.49
N LEU A 67 -0.94 10.91 38.82
CA LEU A 67 -1.97 10.14 39.52
C LEU A 67 -1.79 10.15 41.03
N CYS A 68 -0.55 10.29 41.51
CA CYS A 68 -0.25 10.35 42.94
C CYS A 68 -0.26 11.80 43.43
N SER A 69 -0.68 12.00 44.67
CA SER A 69 -0.62 13.28 45.36
C SER A 69 0.13 13.14 46.68
N PHE A 70 1.37 13.64 46.70
CA PHE A 70 2.22 13.61 47.87
C PHE A 70 2.24 14.97 48.56
N TYR A 71 2.00 14.98 49.87
CA TYR A 71 2.21 16.15 50.69
C TYR A 71 3.57 16.07 51.38
N ASN A 72 4.52 16.90 50.94
CA ASN A 72 5.78 17.08 51.63
C ASN A 72 5.56 17.96 52.86
N ASN A 73 5.28 17.32 54.00
CA ASN A 73 5.47 17.99 55.29
C ASN A 73 6.98 18.17 55.49
N GLY A 74 7.45 19.42 55.45
CA GLY A 74 8.86 19.81 55.43
C GLY A 74 9.75 19.35 56.60
N ASN A 75 9.32 18.38 57.42
CA ASN A 75 10.05 17.91 58.60
C ASN A 75 10.20 16.39 58.72
N THR A 76 9.93 15.60 57.68
CA THR A 76 10.39 14.20 57.68
C THR A 76 10.99 13.80 56.33
N LYS A 77 12.33 13.73 56.28
CA LYS A 77 13.08 12.93 55.30
C LYS A 77 12.85 11.43 55.56
N LYS A 78 11.61 10.98 55.71
CA LYS A 78 11.24 9.57 55.67
C LYS A 78 10.64 9.30 54.30
N SER A 79 11.51 8.72 53.46
CA SER A 79 11.20 7.98 52.22
C SER A 79 10.01 8.49 51.40
N ALA A 80 10.27 9.48 50.55
CA ALA A 80 9.48 9.72 49.32
C ALA A 80 9.36 8.45 48.43
N ASN A 81 10.14 7.39 48.71
CA ASN A 81 10.13 6.10 48.03
C ASN A 81 9.14 5.06 48.61
N GLU A 82 8.43 5.29 49.72
CA GLU A 82 7.56 4.27 50.36
C GLU A 82 6.08 4.66 50.52
N ALA A 83 5.69 5.87 50.12
CA ALA A 83 4.30 6.27 50.11
C ALA A 83 3.60 5.73 48.84
N SER A 84 3.00 4.53 48.89
CA SER A 84 2.14 4.09 47.78
C SER A 84 0.78 4.77 47.86
N ALA A 85 0.31 5.31 46.72
CA ALA A 85 -1.09 5.68 46.56
C ALA A 85 -1.90 4.41 46.30
N TYR A 86 -3.15 4.37 46.75
CA TYR A 86 -4.01 3.23 46.44
C TYR A 86 -5.47 3.63 46.28
N ILE A 87 -6.17 2.81 45.51
CA ILE A 87 -7.61 2.87 45.32
C ILE A 87 -8.15 1.50 45.74
N GLU A 88 -9.10 1.49 46.65
CA GLU A 88 -9.78 0.29 47.10
C GLU A 88 -11.30 0.49 46.98
N ALA A 89 -12.05 -0.46 46.43
CA ALA A 89 -13.50 -0.39 46.43
C ALA A 89 -14.16 -1.70 46.82
N VAL A 90 -15.30 -1.58 47.49
CA VAL A 90 -16.19 -2.70 47.78
C VAL A 90 -17.18 -2.80 46.64
N VAL A 91 -17.15 -3.92 45.91
CA VAL A 91 -17.99 -4.16 44.73
C VAL A 91 -18.96 -5.31 44.98
N GLU A 92 -20.11 -5.28 44.30
CA GLU A 92 -21.10 -6.35 44.27
C GLU A 92 -21.15 -6.97 42.87
N TYR A 93 -21.09 -8.30 42.82
CA TYR A 93 -21.20 -9.09 41.60
C TYR A 93 -22.64 -9.48 41.29
N ASP A 94 -22.87 -9.93 40.06
CA ASP A 94 -24.12 -10.55 39.61
C ASP A 94 -24.59 -11.73 40.48
N GLU A 95 -23.65 -12.49 41.06
CA GLU A 95 -23.92 -13.55 42.04
C GLU A 95 -24.38 -13.03 43.43
N GLY A 96 -24.44 -11.71 43.64
CA GLY A 96 -24.79 -11.08 44.92
C GLY A 96 -23.67 -11.11 45.97
N LYS A 97 -22.50 -11.66 45.64
CA LYS A 97 -21.30 -11.63 46.50
C LYS A 97 -20.67 -10.24 46.49
N THR A 98 -20.15 -9.82 47.64
CA THR A 98 -19.40 -8.57 47.78
C THR A 98 -17.92 -8.87 48.05
N GLU A 99 -17.02 -8.26 47.29
CA GLU A 99 -15.56 -8.39 47.46
C GLU A 99 -14.90 -6.99 47.44
N SER A 100 -13.71 -6.87 48.02
CA SER A 100 -12.89 -5.67 47.97
C SER A 100 -11.83 -5.78 46.88
N ILE A 101 -11.85 -4.88 45.89
CA ILE A 101 -10.83 -4.78 44.84
C ILE A 101 -9.90 -3.63 45.19
N LYS A 102 -8.58 -3.88 45.13
CA LYS A 102 -7.57 -2.86 45.40
C LYS A 102 -6.53 -2.76 44.28
N ILE A 103 -6.09 -1.53 44.02
CA ILE A 103 -5.00 -1.18 43.11
C ILE A 103 -4.04 -0.26 43.84
N ASP A 104 -2.77 -0.62 43.83
CA ASP A 104 -1.67 0.22 44.30
C ASP A 104 -1.01 0.94 43.11
N ILE A 105 -0.68 2.22 43.29
CA ILE A 105 -0.12 3.08 42.27
C ILE A 105 1.24 3.59 42.76
N LYS A 106 2.26 3.41 41.93
CA LYS A 106 3.61 3.92 42.18
C LYS A 106 4.03 4.80 41.01
N GLU A 107 4.47 6.03 41.27
CA GLU A 107 5.01 6.89 40.21
C GLU A 107 6.50 6.62 40.02
N ASN A 108 6.88 6.20 38.80
CA ASN A 108 8.27 6.00 38.39
C ASN A 108 8.67 7.04 37.32
N SER A 109 9.97 7.19 37.06
CA SER A 109 10.50 8.10 36.02
C SER A 109 10.07 7.77 34.58
N LYS A 110 9.47 6.59 34.35
CA LYS A 110 8.94 6.14 33.04
C LYS A 110 7.39 6.21 32.95
N GLY A 111 6.71 6.68 34.00
CA GLY A 111 5.25 6.68 34.12
C GLY A 111 4.74 5.94 35.37
N PRO A 112 3.43 6.02 35.68
CA PRO A 112 2.85 5.33 36.83
C PRO A 112 2.78 3.82 36.61
N GLU A 113 3.31 3.06 37.56
CA GLU A 113 3.19 1.61 37.64
C GLU A 113 1.94 1.24 38.46
N ILE A 114 1.04 0.49 37.83
CA ILE A 114 -0.24 0.06 38.39
C ILE A 114 -0.10 -1.39 38.84
N ILE A 115 -0.15 -1.64 40.15
CA ILE A 115 0.01 -2.96 40.76
C ILE A 115 -1.35 -3.43 41.29
N PRO A 116 -2.01 -4.39 40.62
CA PRO A 116 -3.28 -4.93 41.08
C PRO A 116 -3.09 -6.02 42.13
N SER A 117 -3.99 -6.09 43.12
CA SER A 117 -3.89 -7.07 44.21
C SER A 117 -4.30 -8.51 43.82
N GLU A 118 -5.07 -8.69 42.74
CA GLU A 118 -5.59 -10.01 42.30
C GLU A 118 -5.75 -10.19 40.77
N ASN A 119 -5.79 -11.46 40.32
CA ASN A 119 -6.07 -11.94 38.95
C ASN A 119 -7.56 -11.83 38.55
N PHE A 120 -8.23 -10.74 38.92
CA PHE A 120 -9.67 -10.58 38.69
C PHE A 120 -9.99 -9.94 37.32
N TRP A 121 -9.73 -10.51 36.14
CA TRP A 121 -10.12 -9.79 34.90
C TRP A 121 -10.55 -10.69 33.74
N MET A 122 -11.69 -10.34 33.12
CA MET A 122 -12.19 -10.97 31.90
C MET A 122 -11.27 -10.61 30.73
N ARG A 123 -10.76 -11.63 30.03
CA ARG A 123 -10.00 -11.47 28.79
C ARG A 123 -11.00 -11.35 27.64
N GLY A 124 -11.02 -10.24 26.91
CA GLY A 124 -11.88 -10.11 25.72
C GLY A 124 -11.89 -8.75 25.04
N ILE A 125 -11.69 -7.65 25.80
CA ILE A 125 -11.66 -6.28 25.28
C ILE A 125 -10.41 -5.55 25.78
N SER A 126 -9.90 -4.56 25.03
CA SER A 126 -8.78 -3.75 25.51
C SER A 126 -9.22 -2.83 26.65
N ASN A 127 -8.31 -2.57 27.60
CA ASN A 127 -8.56 -1.70 28.75
C ASN A 127 -9.05 -0.31 28.34
N GLU A 128 -8.46 0.24 27.28
CA GLU A 128 -8.84 1.52 26.70
C GLU A 128 -10.27 1.50 26.12
N MET A 129 -10.65 0.43 25.42
CA MET A 129 -11.99 0.31 24.85
C MET A 129 -13.05 0.19 25.96
N ALA A 130 -12.78 -0.59 27.01
CA ALA A 130 -13.70 -0.72 28.13
C ALA A 130 -13.91 0.63 28.85
N ALA A 131 -12.84 1.43 28.99
CA ALA A 131 -12.92 2.78 29.52
C ALA A 131 -13.75 3.71 28.62
N ARG A 132 -13.47 3.77 27.31
CA ARG A 132 -14.20 4.62 26.36
C ARG A 132 -15.69 4.23 26.20
N CYS A 133 -16.04 2.97 26.43
CA CYS A 133 -17.43 2.50 26.40
C CYS A 133 -18.20 2.79 27.71
N SER A 134 -17.53 3.24 28.77
CA SER A 134 -18.13 3.35 30.11
C SER A 134 -17.91 4.70 30.78
N PHE A 135 -16.87 5.43 30.39
CA PHE A 135 -16.47 6.72 30.98
C PHE A 135 -16.51 7.81 29.91
N PHE A 136 -17.45 8.74 30.06
CA PHE A 136 -17.58 9.92 29.22
C PHE A 136 -16.83 11.10 29.86
N TYR A 137 -15.97 11.75 29.09
CA TYR A 137 -15.24 12.95 29.49
C TYR A 137 -15.42 14.02 28.42
N GLN A 138 -16.09 15.13 28.75
CA GLN A 138 -16.36 16.18 27.77
C GLN A 138 -15.09 16.92 27.30
N ASP A 139 -14.10 17.06 28.18
CA ASP A 139 -12.80 17.67 27.86
C ASP A 139 -11.90 16.76 26.99
N LEU A 140 -12.18 15.45 26.96
CA LEU A 140 -11.47 14.46 26.14
C LEU A 140 -12.29 13.98 24.94
N LEU A 141 -13.27 14.78 24.51
CA LEU A 141 -14.16 14.42 23.41
C LEU A 141 -13.43 14.22 22.07
N SER A 142 -12.30 14.91 21.86
CA SER A 142 -11.42 14.70 20.71
C SER A 142 -10.85 13.27 20.65
N LYS A 143 -10.79 12.54 21.77
CA LYS A 143 -10.37 11.13 21.81
C LYS A 143 -11.50 10.14 21.52
N LEU A 144 -12.76 10.59 21.58
CA LEU A 144 -13.93 9.79 21.22
C LEU A 144 -14.19 9.78 19.70
N PHE A 145 -13.75 10.81 18.98
CA PHE A 145 -13.99 10.99 17.55
C PHE A 145 -12.70 11.02 16.73
N GLU A 146 -12.75 10.53 15.49
CA GLU A 146 -11.66 10.70 14.51
C GLU A 146 -11.55 12.17 14.05
N GLU A 147 -11.05 13.06 14.90
CA GLU A 147 -10.48 14.34 14.47
C GLU A 147 -8.94 14.26 14.51
N GLU A 148 -8.27 15.10 13.71
CA GLU A 148 -6.97 14.95 13.04
C GLU A 148 -5.72 14.52 13.87
N GLU A 149 -5.87 14.25 15.17
CA GLU A 149 -4.83 13.85 16.13
C GLU A 149 -5.20 12.60 16.96
N ALA A 150 -6.18 11.79 16.54
CA ALA A 150 -6.59 10.60 17.29
C ALA A 150 -5.44 9.56 17.44
N GLN A 151 -5.08 9.24 18.69
CA GLN A 151 -4.09 8.20 19.04
C GLN A 151 -4.51 6.78 18.58
N THR A 152 -5.82 6.54 18.43
CA THR A 152 -6.41 5.28 17.92
C THR A 152 -7.66 5.61 17.08
N LYS A 153 -7.74 5.07 15.85
CA LYS A 153 -8.85 5.33 14.92
C LYS A 153 -10.12 4.60 15.36
N LEU A 154 -11.32 5.10 15.03
CA LEU A 154 -12.59 4.44 15.33
C LEU A 154 -12.67 3.05 14.66
N LEU A 155 -12.00 2.88 13.52
CA LEU A 155 -11.84 1.56 12.89
C LEU A 155 -10.95 0.61 13.71
N ASP A 156 -9.83 1.11 14.25
CA ASP A 156 -8.94 0.34 15.14
C ASP A 156 -9.63 0.07 16.49
N PHE A 157 -10.53 0.97 16.90
CA PHE A 157 -11.39 0.89 18.07
C PHE A 157 -12.51 -0.15 17.91
N LEU A 158 -13.05 -0.36 16.70
CA LEU A 158 -14.04 -1.42 16.45
C LEU A 158 -13.40 -2.78 16.12
N ASN A 159 -12.15 -2.79 15.65
CA ASN A 159 -11.39 -4.00 15.33
C ASN A 159 -9.96 -3.91 15.89
N PRO A 160 -9.74 -4.27 17.16
CA PRO A 160 -8.39 -4.53 17.63
C PRO A 160 -7.86 -5.73 16.85
N VAL A 161 -6.96 -5.47 15.89
CA VAL A 161 -6.29 -6.53 15.12
C VAL A 161 -5.66 -7.50 16.13
N PRO A 162 -6.05 -8.79 16.15
CA PRO A 162 -5.48 -9.71 17.11
C PRO A 162 -3.96 -9.74 16.95
N PRO A 163 -3.18 -9.78 18.05
CA PRO A 163 -1.71 -9.75 17.98
C PRO A 163 -1.16 -10.91 17.14
N VAL A 164 -1.89 -12.03 17.08
CA VAL A 164 -1.59 -13.19 16.23
C VAL A 164 -1.67 -12.84 14.73
N VAL A 165 -2.64 -12.02 14.32
CA VAL A 165 -2.81 -11.58 12.93
C VAL A 165 -1.71 -10.58 12.56
N ILE A 166 -1.34 -9.67 13.46
CA ILE A 166 -0.19 -8.76 13.26
C ILE A 166 1.11 -9.57 13.10
N ALA A 167 1.33 -10.57 13.95
CA ALA A 167 2.48 -11.45 13.86
C ALA A 167 2.51 -12.21 12.53
N ALA A 168 1.36 -12.74 12.07
CA ALA A 168 1.25 -13.41 10.78
C ALA A 168 1.52 -12.47 9.59
N GLN A 169 1.00 -11.23 9.62
CA GLN A 169 1.28 -10.23 8.58
C GLN A 169 2.76 -9.85 8.52
N ASN A 170 3.43 -9.73 9.67
CA ASN A 170 4.85 -9.44 9.71
C ASN A 170 5.67 -10.62 9.20
N ALA A 171 5.32 -11.86 9.61
CA ALA A 171 5.96 -13.07 9.09
C ALA A 171 5.80 -13.21 7.56
N LEU A 172 4.63 -12.87 7.00
CA LEU A 172 4.40 -12.87 5.56
C LEU A 172 5.26 -11.83 4.82
N LYS A 173 5.43 -10.63 5.38
CA LYS A 173 6.31 -9.61 4.80
C LYS A 173 7.78 -10.04 4.83
N GLU A 174 8.23 -10.64 5.92
CA GLU A 174 9.57 -11.20 6.03
C GLU A 174 9.79 -12.37 5.07
N ALA A 175 8.79 -13.22 4.89
CA ALA A 175 8.83 -14.30 3.91
C ALA A 175 8.93 -13.74 2.48
N GLN A 176 8.20 -12.67 2.17
CA GLN A 176 8.26 -12.02 0.85
C GLN A 176 9.63 -11.41 0.55
N THR A 177 10.29 -10.78 1.53
CA THR A 177 11.62 -10.20 1.33
C THR A 177 12.69 -11.29 1.19
N LYS A 178 12.63 -12.34 2.01
CA LYS A 178 13.52 -13.50 1.91
C LYS A 178 13.33 -14.24 0.57
N TRP A 179 12.08 -14.45 0.16
CA TRP A 179 11.76 -15.12 -1.10
C TRP A 179 12.32 -14.37 -2.31
N LYS A 180 12.24 -13.03 -2.33
CA LYS A 180 12.85 -12.23 -3.41
C LYS A 180 14.37 -12.42 -3.50
N ILE A 181 15.05 -12.41 -2.36
CA ILE A 181 16.51 -12.61 -2.31
C ILE A 181 16.86 -14.03 -2.78
N GLU A 182 16.11 -15.04 -2.33
CA GLU A 182 16.32 -16.43 -2.74
C GLU A 182 16.00 -16.65 -4.23
N SER A 183 14.92 -16.06 -4.75
CA SER A 183 14.58 -16.15 -6.16
C SER A 183 15.64 -15.50 -7.05
N ASP A 184 16.16 -14.34 -6.65
CA ASP A 184 17.20 -13.64 -7.40
C ASP A 184 18.51 -14.44 -7.41
N ASN A 185 18.86 -15.08 -6.28
CA ASN A 185 20.02 -15.97 -6.19
C ASN A 185 19.86 -17.21 -7.09
N VAL A 186 18.72 -17.90 -7.00
CA VAL A 186 18.45 -19.10 -7.81
C VAL A 186 18.42 -18.81 -9.31
N LEU A 187 17.91 -17.63 -9.71
CA LEU A 187 17.92 -17.18 -11.10
C LEU A 187 19.33 -16.77 -11.55
N SER A 188 20.16 -16.24 -10.65
CA SER A 188 21.55 -15.88 -10.96
C SER A 188 22.48 -17.07 -11.17
N ASP A 189 22.18 -18.22 -10.54
CA ASP A 189 22.96 -19.47 -10.67
C ASP A 189 22.86 -20.12 -12.07
N PHE A 190 21.91 -19.69 -12.91
CA PHE A 190 21.78 -20.13 -14.31
C PHE A 190 22.84 -19.45 -15.19
N HIS A 191 24.07 -19.94 -15.10
CA HIS A 191 25.18 -19.56 -15.99
C HIS A 191 25.28 -20.53 -17.18
N GLN A 192 25.00 -20.04 -18.40
CA GLN A 192 25.51 -20.68 -19.61
C GLN A 192 26.94 -20.17 -19.87
N LYS A 193 27.89 -21.08 -20.08
CA LYS A 193 29.32 -20.79 -20.31
C LYS A 193 29.64 -19.76 -21.41
N ASN A 194 28.67 -19.37 -22.23
CA ASN A 194 28.83 -18.47 -23.37
C ASN A 194 28.18 -17.09 -23.19
N PHE A 195 27.48 -16.79 -22.08
CA PHE A 195 26.82 -15.50 -21.88
C PHE A 195 27.11 -14.88 -20.50
N PRO A 196 27.34 -13.55 -20.42
CA PRO A 196 27.54 -12.83 -19.16
C PRO A 196 26.28 -12.84 -18.28
N SER A 197 26.47 -12.70 -16.97
CA SER A 197 25.38 -12.72 -15.99
C SER A 197 24.47 -11.48 -16.10
N GLU A 198 23.23 -11.57 -15.61
CA GLU A 198 22.30 -10.42 -15.60
C GLU A 198 22.86 -9.21 -14.83
N VAL A 199 23.63 -9.49 -13.78
CA VAL A 199 24.33 -8.49 -12.98
C VAL A 199 25.45 -7.83 -13.78
N GLU A 200 26.22 -8.59 -14.55
CA GLU A 200 27.27 -8.07 -15.43
C GLU A 200 26.71 -7.25 -16.60
N ILE A 201 25.63 -7.70 -17.21
CA ILE A 201 24.94 -6.99 -18.31
C ILE A 201 24.36 -5.69 -17.79
N ASN A 202 23.71 -5.70 -16.63
CA ASN A 202 23.21 -4.48 -16.00
C ASN A 202 24.34 -3.52 -15.59
N LYS A 203 25.51 -4.03 -15.21
CA LYS A 203 26.70 -3.20 -14.92
C LYS A 203 27.25 -2.56 -16.19
N LYS A 204 27.47 -3.35 -17.25
CA LYS A 204 27.96 -2.85 -18.56
C LYS A 204 26.97 -1.87 -19.20
N ARG A 205 25.67 -2.13 -19.09
CA ARG A 205 24.60 -1.22 -19.54
C ARG A 205 24.72 0.15 -18.85
N LYS A 206 25.05 0.20 -17.56
CA LYS A 206 25.25 1.47 -16.83
C LYS A 206 26.45 2.26 -17.36
N GLU A 207 27.59 1.58 -17.55
CA GLU A 207 28.82 2.20 -18.05
C GLU A 207 28.58 2.84 -19.43
N ILE A 208 27.95 2.09 -20.35
CA ILE A 208 27.65 2.56 -21.71
C ILE A 208 26.63 3.72 -21.71
N ILE A 209 25.60 3.68 -20.86
CA ILE A 209 24.62 4.78 -20.75
C ILE A 209 25.30 6.06 -20.25
N ILE A 210 26.22 5.97 -19.29
CA ILE A 210 26.96 7.13 -18.78
C ILE A 210 27.85 7.72 -19.88
N ASP A 211 28.55 6.88 -20.63
CA ASP A 211 29.40 7.30 -21.75
C ASP A 211 28.57 7.96 -22.86
N PHE A 212 27.39 7.42 -23.16
CA PHE A 212 26.43 8.02 -24.09
C PHE A 212 25.94 9.40 -23.62
N ILE A 213 25.54 9.54 -22.35
CA ILE A 213 25.06 10.83 -21.79
C ILE A 213 26.18 11.87 -21.84
N ASN A 214 27.41 11.48 -21.50
CA ASN A 214 28.57 12.37 -21.53
C ASN A 214 28.86 12.83 -22.96
N GLY A 215 28.96 11.90 -23.91
CA GLY A 215 29.18 12.22 -25.33
C GLY A 215 28.05 13.10 -25.91
N TRP A 216 26.79 12.82 -25.55
CA TRP A 216 25.64 13.60 -26.02
C TRP A 216 25.66 15.04 -25.48
N ASN A 217 26.07 15.22 -24.23
CA ASN A 217 26.21 16.54 -23.64
C ASN A 217 27.38 17.35 -24.23
N GLU A 218 28.48 16.70 -24.62
CA GLU A 218 29.55 17.37 -25.38
C GLU A 218 29.09 17.79 -26.78
N LEU A 219 28.33 16.92 -27.43
CA LEU A 219 27.73 17.20 -28.73
C LEU A 219 26.72 18.37 -28.66
N LEU A 220 25.90 18.45 -27.61
CA LEU A 220 25.01 19.60 -27.36
C LEU A 220 25.76 20.93 -27.15
N LYS A 221 26.98 20.91 -26.61
CA LYS A 221 27.79 22.13 -26.42
C LYS A 221 28.39 22.66 -27.73
N ASN A 222 28.65 21.76 -28.68
CA ASN A 222 29.42 22.07 -29.88
C ASN A 222 28.55 22.28 -31.14
N ILE A 223 27.25 22.00 -31.09
CA ILE A 223 26.35 22.14 -32.25
C ILE A 223 25.90 23.59 -32.46
N ASP A 224 25.94 24.02 -33.72
CA ASP A 224 25.41 25.31 -34.17
C ASP A 224 23.89 25.44 -33.90
N SER A 225 23.48 26.65 -33.52
CA SER A 225 22.13 27.10 -33.12
C SER A 225 20.93 26.77 -34.05
N GLN A 226 21.13 26.05 -35.16
CA GLN A 226 20.08 25.62 -36.09
C GLN A 226 19.47 24.24 -35.77
N TYR A 227 20.17 23.36 -35.05
CA TYR A 227 19.63 22.04 -34.66
C TYR A 227 19.31 22.02 -33.17
N VAL A 228 18.03 21.85 -32.82
CA VAL A 228 17.60 21.72 -31.42
C VAL A 228 17.53 20.24 -31.08
N LEU A 229 18.66 19.67 -30.66
CA LEU A 229 18.67 18.30 -30.15
C LEU A 229 18.06 18.22 -28.74
N PRO A 230 17.44 17.08 -28.39
CA PRO A 230 16.84 16.87 -27.08
C PRO A 230 17.87 16.95 -25.95
N LYS A 231 17.51 17.69 -24.89
CA LYS A 231 18.35 17.86 -23.70
C LYS A 231 18.16 16.68 -22.75
N ILE A 232 19.22 15.91 -22.54
CA ILE A 232 19.22 14.81 -21.58
C ILE A 232 19.45 15.36 -20.17
N ARG A 233 18.54 15.07 -19.23
CA ARG A 233 18.77 15.32 -17.78
C ARG A 233 19.62 14.18 -17.21
N HIS A 234 20.43 14.46 -16.18
CA HIS A 234 21.29 13.44 -15.54
C HIS A 234 20.52 12.24 -14.97
N ASN A 235 19.23 12.41 -14.65
CA ASN A 235 18.35 11.36 -14.11
C ASN A 235 17.34 10.83 -15.15
N TRP A 236 17.68 10.85 -16.44
CA TRP A 236 16.76 10.49 -17.50
C TRP A 236 16.28 9.02 -17.38
N LEU A 237 17.19 8.04 -17.31
CA LEU A 237 16.84 6.61 -17.23
C LEU A 237 16.94 6.00 -15.81
N PHE A 238 17.34 6.79 -14.81
CA PHE A 238 17.67 6.32 -13.46
C PHE A 238 16.68 6.84 -12.39
N LEU A 239 16.21 5.95 -11.50
CA LEU A 239 15.38 6.29 -10.33
C LEU A 239 16.25 6.86 -9.20
N ASN A 240 17.45 6.29 -9.03
CA ASN A 240 18.61 6.74 -8.26
C ASN A 240 19.87 6.29 -9.03
N LEU A 241 21.07 6.81 -8.72
CA LEU A 241 22.36 6.45 -9.37
C LEU A 241 22.64 4.94 -9.51
N ASN A 242 21.86 4.08 -8.85
CA ASN A 242 22.05 2.63 -8.81
C ASN A 242 20.99 1.80 -9.56
N GLU A 243 19.80 2.32 -9.92
CA GLU A 243 18.68 1.52 -10.47
C GLU A 243 17.98 2.18 -11.68
N LEU A 244 17.78 1.40 -12.76
CA LEU A 244 16.99 1.78 -13.93
C LEU A 244 15.51 1.91 -13.57
N ARG A 245 14.81 2.88 -14.18
CA ARG A 245 13.38 3.09 -13.93
C ARG A 245 12.52 1.98 -14.53
N THR A 246 11.43 1.62 -13.85
CA THR A 246 10.38 0.80 -14.46
C THR A 246 9.75 1.58 -15.62
N GLY A 247 9.97 1.11 -16.86
CA GLY A 247 9.49 1.77 -18.08
C GLY A 247 10.51 2.58 -18.88
N TRP A 248 11.82 2.48 -18.59
CA TRP A 248 12.91 3.15 -19.32
C TRP A 248 12.88 2.94 -20.85
N GLN A 249 12.32 1.81 -21.31
CA GLN A 249 12.15 1.49 -22.73
C GLN A 249 11.21 2.48 -23.45
N LYS A 250 10.20 3.01 -22.75
CA LYS A 250 9.28 4.02 -23.30
C LYS A 250 9.98 5.37 -23.42
N GLU A 251 10.72 5.77 -22.40
CA GLU A 251 11.49 7.03 -22.42
C GLU A 251 12.55 7.03 -23.55
N LEU A 252 13.16 5.87 -23.82
CA LEU A 252 14.11 5.69 -24.92
C LEU A 252 13.43 5.78 -26.31
N LYS A 253 12.18 5.29 -26.43
CA LYS A 253 11.35 5.45 -27.64
C LYS A 253 11.00 6.91 -27.88
N ASP A 254 10.54 7.62 -26.84
CA ASP A 254 10.18 9.03 -26.91
C ASP A 254 11.39 9.88 -27.35
N PHE A 255 12.58 9.58 -26.82
CA PHE A 255 13.80 10.26 -27.23
C PHE A 255 14.27 9.92 -28.64
N ALA A 256 14.07 8.68 -29.12
CA ALA A 256 14.31 8.36 -30.52
C ALA A 256 13.43 9.20 -31.46
N VAL A 257 12.16 9.40 -31.09
CA VAL A 257 11.23 10.26 -31.82
C VAL A 257 11.69 11.72 -31.78
N GLU A 258 12.08 12.23 -30.61
CA GLU A 258 12.61 13.60 -30.47
C GLU A 258 13.88 13.82 -31.32
N CYS A 259 14.78 12.83 -31.40
CA CYS A 259 15.97 12.88 -32.25
C CYS A 259 15.61 12.94 -33.75
N ILE A 260 14.64 12.15 -34.21
CA ILE A 260 14.18 12.16 -35.61
C ILE A 260 13.58 13.53 -35.96
N VAL A 261 12.75 14.08 -35.09
CA VAL A 261 12.12 15.40 -35.27
C VAL A 261 13.18 16.50 -35.37
N ALA A 262 14.22 16.43 -34.54
CA ALA A 262 15.33 17.39 -34.56
C ALA A 262 16.14 17.37 -35.87
N VAL A 263 16.20 16.23 -36.58
CA VAL A 263 16.99 16.04 -37.82
C VAL A 263 16.19 16.33 -39.11
N LYS A 264 14.89 16.69 -39.00
CA LYS A 264 13.98 17.02 -40.12
C LYS A 264 13.94 15.98 -41.25
N SER A 265 13.65 14.71 -40.95
CA SER A 265 13.36 13.73 -42.00
C SER A 265 11.87 13.71 -42.36
N GLU A 266 11.51 13.99 -43.61
CA GLU A 266 10.13 13.97 -44.13
C GLU A 266 9.51 12.57 -44.27
N HIS A 267 10.25 11.50 -43.96
CA HIS A 267 9.81 10.12 -44.13
C HIS A 267 10.15 9.22 -42.94
N VAL A 268 9.37 9.27 -41.85
CA VAL A 268 9.17 8.12 -40.95
C VAL A 268 7.78 8.22 -40.31
N THR A 269 6.99 7.15 -40.41
CA THR A 269 5.70 6.97 -39.75
C THR A 269 5.86 6.96 -38.22
N ASN A 270 4.92 7.58 -37.50
CA ASN A 270 4.90 7.72 -36.03
C ASN A 270 4.86 6.40 -35.21
N ASP A 271 4.89 5.24 -35.87
CA ASP A 271 4.84 3.93 -35.23
C ASP A 271 6.20 3.23 -35.31
N ILE A 272 7.04 3.46 -34.30
CA ILE A 272 8.11 2.50 -33.97
C ILE A 272 7.41 1.30 -33.32
N PRO A 273 7.47 0.08 -33.91
CA PRO A 273 6.78 -1.08 -33.36
C PRO A 273 7.26 -1.37 -31.94
N ASP A 274 6.31 -1.53 -31.03
CA ASP A 274 6.59 -1.99 -29.67
C ASP A 274 7.13 -3.41 -29.76
N GLU A 275 8.33 -3.63 -29.24
CA GLU A 275 8.61 -4.76 -28.32
C GLU A 275 10.09 -4.87 -27.89
N LYS A 276 11.05 -4.13 -28.49
CA LYS A 276 12.49 -4.38 -28.18
C LYS A 276 13.38 -3.12 -28.15
N PRO A 277 14.29 -2.97 -27.14
CA PRO A 277 15.10 -1.77 -26.91
C PRO A 277 16.18 -1.50 -27.97
N PHE A 278 16.57 -2.49 -28.78
CA PHE A 278 17.55 -2.28 -29.85
C PHE A 278 16.99 -1.48 -31.04
N VAL A 279 15.66 -1.51 -31.27
CA VAL A 279 15.02 -0.87 -32.43
C VAL A 279 15.12 0.66 -32.34
N PRO A 280 14.74 1.32 -31.23
CA PRO A 280 14.88 2.77 -31.14
C PRO A 280 16.35 3.23 -31.09
N LEU A 281 17.28 2.39 -30.59
CA LEU A 281 18.72 2.69 -30.64
C LEU A 281 19.26 2.74 -32.08
N LYS A 282 18.82 1.81 -32.95
CA LYS A 282 19.17 1.84 -34.39
C LYS A 282 18.63 3.09 -35.08
N VAL A 283 17.42 3.49 -34.74
CA VAL A 283 16.79 4.72 -35.25
C VAL A 283 17.56 5.98 -34.82
N ILE A 284 18.03 6.04 -33.57
CA ILE A 284 18.87 7.14 -33.09
C ILE A 284 20.20 7.18 -33.85
N LYS A 285 20.82 6.02 -34.09
CA LYS A 285 22.06 5.91 -34.88
C LYS A 285 21.87 6.43 -36.31
N GLU A 286 20.80 6.03 -36.99
CA GLU A 286 20.46 6.53 -38.33
C GLU A 286 20.21 8.04 -38.37
N ALA A 287 19.54 8.59 -37.34
CA ALA A 287 19.33 10.03 -37.22
C ALA A 287 20.66 10.79 -37.05
N LEU A 288 21.59 10.25 -36.26
CA LEU A 288 22.93 10.82 -36.12
C LEU A 288 23.77 10.71 -37.39
N ASP A 289 23.68 9.60 -38.14
CA ASP A 289 24.36 9.45 -39.43
C ASP A 289 23.86 10.49 -40.45
N ARG A 290 22.55 10.78 -40.45
CA ARG A 290 21.98 11.86 -41.27
C ARG A 290 22.44 13.25 -40.81
N LEU A 291 22.50 13.48 -39.50
CA LEU A 291 23.02 14.73 -38.94
C LEU A 291 24.50 14.91 -39.31
N ARG A 292 25.30 13.85 -39.22
CA ARG A 292 26.69 13.81 -39.69
C ARG A 292 26.76 14.18 -41.18
N ASN A 293 25.99 13.51 -42.04
CA ASN A 293 25.95 13.81 -43.47
C ASN A 293 25.53 15.26 -43.79
N ASN A 294 24.57 15.81 -43.03
CA ASN A 294 24.10 17.19 -43.21
C ASN A 294 25.13 18.23 -42.74
N ILE A 295 25.88 17.95 -41.66
CA ILE A 295 26.99 18.80 -41.23
C ILE A 295 28.11 18.72 -42.27
N VAL A 296 28.49 17.51 -42.70
CA VAL A 296 29.53 17.26 -43.71
C VAL A 296 29.20 17.90 -45.06
N ALA A 297 27.93 17.93 -45.46
CA ALA A 297 27.49 18.60 -46.68
C ALA A 297 27.67 20.13 -46.61
N ARG A 298 27.58 20.73 -45.41
CA ARG A 298 27.53 22.19 -45.19
C ARG A 298 28.86 22.83 -44.77
N THR A 299 29.76 22.13 -44.09
CA THR A 299 30.89 22.78 -43.37
C THR A 299 32.29 22.62 -43.98
N LEU A 300 32.49 21.85 -45.06
CA LEU A 300 33.85 21.41 -45.44
C LEU A 300 34.18 21.59 -46.95
N LYS A 301 35.42 22.02 -47.25
CA LYS A 301 35.97 22.02 -48.63
C LYS A 301 35.98 20.59 -49.17
N GLU A 302 35.93 20.41 -50.49
CA GLU A 302 35.86 19.09 -51.17
C GLU A 302 36.94 18.09 -50.71
N THR A 303 38.08 18.59 -50.23
CA THR A 303 39.20 17.83 -49.65
C THR A 303 38.90 17.20 -48.28
N GLU A 304 38.02 17.79 -47.48
CA GLU A 304 37.64 17.29 -46.16
C GLU A 304 36.43 16.34 -46.24
N LYS A 305 35.56 16.50 -47.26
CA LYS A 305 34.55 15.50 -47.63
C LYS A 305 35.20 14.17 -48.04
N LEU A 306 36.32 14.24 -48.75
CA LEU A 306 37.16 13.09 -49.07
C LEU A 306 37.72 12.39 -47.83
N LYS A 307 38.13 13.14 -46.79
CA LYS A 307 38.65 12.55 -45.53
C LYS A 307 37.61 11.77 -44.74
N LEU A 308 36.38 12.27 -44.66
CA LEU A 308 35.29 11.60 -43.94
C LEU A 308 34.88 10.29 -44.61
N LEU A 309 34.72 10.31 -45.93
CA LEU A 309 34.40 9.11 -46.71
C LEU A 309 35.53 8.07 -46.68
N LEU A 310 36.79 8.50 -46.54
CA LEU A 310 37.93 7.60 -46.38
C LEU A 310 38.06 7.05 -44.95
N HIS A 311 37.69 7.81 -43.92
CA HIS A 311 37.73 7.36 -42.53
C HIS A 311 36.66 6.29 -42.23
N ASP A 312 35.52 6.34 -42.91
CA ASP A 312 34.43 5.36 -42.78
C ASP A 312 34.72 3.99 -43.41
N LEU A 313 35.83 3.88 -44.15
CA LEU A 313 36.25 2.64 -44.81
C LEU A 313 37.41 1.98 -44.04
N PRO A 314 37.34 0.66 -43.79
CA PRO A 314 38.45 -0.08 -43.18
C PRO A 314 39.69 0.00 -44.08
N ASP A 315 40.88 0.05 -43.48
CA ASP A 315 42.16 0.28 -44.19
C ASP A 315 42.52 -0.81 -45.21
N GLU A 316 41.88 -1.97 -45.09
CA GLU A 316 41.99 -3.16 -45.95
C GLU A 316 41.00 -3.13 -47.14
N ALA A 317 40.11 -2.15 -47.22
CA ALA A 317 39.13 -2.06 -48.31
C ALA A 317 39.78 -1.55 -49.60
N ASP A 318 39.36 -2.16 -50.70
CA ASP A 318 39.78 -1.82 -52.06
C ASP A 318 38.76 -0.87 -52.71
N LEU A 319 39.23 0.29 -53.19
CA LEU A 319 38.40 1.19 -53.99
C LEU A 319 38.35 0.70 -55.44
N TYR A 320 37.13 0.50 -55.94
CA TYR A 320 36.90 -0.01 -57.30
C TYR A 320 36.85 1.12 -58.34
N PRO A 321 37.65 1.04 -59.42
CA PRO A 321 37.55 1.96 -60.55
C PRO A 321 36.24 1.77 -61.34
N PRO A 322 35.83 2.77 -62.16
CA PRO A 322 34.54 2.79 -62.85
C PRO A 322 34.26 1.57 -63.75
N GLU A 323 35.31 0.95 -64.27
CA GLU A 323 35.24 -0.20 -65.17
C GLU A 323 34.80 -1.48 -64.44
N LEU A 324 35.12 -1.61 -63.14
CA LEU A 324 34.80 -2.77 -62.30
C LEU A 324 33.44 -2.67 -61.58
N TRP A 325 32.75 -1.51 -61.67
CA TRP A 325 31.45 -1.34 -61.01
C TRP A 325 30.39 -2.29 -61.55
N SER A 326 30.38 -2.52 -62.87
CA SER A 326 29.40 -3.39 -63.50
C SER A 326 29.57 -4.86 -63.06
N GLU A 327 30.79 -5.33 -62.87
CA GLU A 327 31.09 -6.67 -62.36
C GLU A 327 30.67 -6.83 -60.89
N LYS A 328 30.95 -5.82 -60.05
CA LYS A 328 30.54 -5.83 -58.64
C LYS A 328 29.03 -5.67 -58.44
N GLU A 329 28.36 -4.90 -59.30
CA GLU A 329 26.90 -4.84 -59.34
C GLU A 329 26.29 -6.19 -59.73
N ASN A 330 26.92 -6.93 -60.65
CA ASN A 330 26.50 -8.30 -61.01
C ASN A 330 26.73 -9.30 -59.85
N GLU A 331 27.85 -9.20 -59.13
CA GLU A 331 28.11 -10.01 -57.92
C GLU A 331 27.07 -9.74 -56.82
N ILE A 332 26.78 -8.46 -56.54
CA ILE A 332 25.73 -8.07 -55.58
C ILE A 332 24.36 -8.57 -56.06
N GLY A 333 24.09 -8.49 -57.38
CA GLY A 333 22.88 -9.01 -57.99
C GLY A 333 22.70 -10.53 -57.81
N ASN A 334 23.78 -11.31 -57.93
CA ASN A 334 23.76 -12.75 -57.70
C ASN A 334 23.53 -13.08 -56.21
N LEU A 335 24.21 -12.39 -55.30
CA LEU A 335 24.00 -12.54 -53.86
C LEU A 335 22.56 -12.19 -53.45
N ARG A 336 21.96 -11.16 -54.07
CA ARG A 336 20.55 -10.81 -53.85
C ARG A 336 19.59 -11.91 -54.31
N LYS A 337 19.87 -12.59 -55.43
CA LYS A 337 19.07 -13.75 -55.89
C LYS A 337 19.15 -14.91 -54.90
N GLU A 338 20.34 -15.26 -54.44
CA GLU A 338 20.53 -16.31 -53.42
C GLU A 338 19.83 -15.96 -52.11
N LEU A 339 19.84 -14.68 -51.71
CA LEU A 339 19.12 -14.22 -50.52
C LEU A 339 17.60 -14.32 -50.71
N GLN A 340 17.08 -14.00 -51.89
CA GLN A 340 15.65 -14.20 -52.20
C GLN A 340 15.25 -15.68 -52.15
N GLU A 341 16.09 -16.57 -52.66
CA GLU A 341 15.87 -18.03 -52.58
C GLU A 341 15.86 -18.51 -51.12
N MET A 342 16.82 -18.09 -50.30
CA MET A 342 16.84 -18.45 -48.88
C MET A 342 15.66 -17.86 -48.10
N LYS A 343 15.24 -16.63 -48.41
CA LYS A 343 14.01 -16.04 -47.85
C LYS A 343 12.77 -16.85 -48.24
N SER A 344 12.69 -17.32 -49.48
CA SER A 344 11.58 -18.18 -49.92
C SER A 344 11.55 -19.51 -49.15
N GLN A 345 12.72 -20.12 -48.91
CA GLN A 345 12.84 -21.32 -48.07
C GLN A 345 12.40 -21.05 -46.63
N LEU A 346 12.78 -19.90 -46.07
CA LEU A 346 12.36 -19.50 -44.72
C LEU A 346 10.84 -19.35 -44.62
N THR A 347 10.20 -18.70 -45.60
CA THR A 347 8.73 -18.59 -45.63
C THR A 347 8.03 -19.94 -45.79
N LEU A 348 8.65 -20.89 -46.49
CA LEU A 348 8.13 -22.26 -46.62
C LEU A 348 8.22 -23.00 -45.28
N LEU A 349 9.34 -22.90 -44.57
CA LEU A 349 9.52 -23.52 -43.25
C LEU A 349 8.54 -22.91 -42.22
N GLU A 350 8.35 -21.59 -42.22
CA GLU A 350 7.36 -20.94 -41.35
C GLU A 350 5.92 -21.36 -41.66
N ARG A 351 5.57 -21.60 -42.94
CA ARG A 351 4.26 -22.13 -43.31
C ARG A 351 4.07 -23.56 -42.81
N LEU A 352 5.12 -24.39 -42.88
CA LEU A 352 5.07 -25.77 -42.39
C LEU A 352 4.90 -25.82 -40.86
N GLU A 353 5.60 -24.97 -40.10
CA GLU A 353 5.41 -24.85 -38.65
C GLU A 353 3.99 -24.39 -38.30
N LYS A 354 3.52 -23.33 -38.97
CA LYS A 354 2.17 -22.78 -38.74
C LYS A 354 1.04 -23.69 -39.19
N HIS A 355 1.28 -24.62 -40.12
CA HIS A 355 0.24 -25.53 -40.60
C HIS A 355 -0.22 -26.51 -39.51
N PHE A 356 0.70 -26.94 -38.63
CA PHE A 356 0.41 -27.86 -37.54
C PHE A 356 0.20 -27.16 -36.18
N GLY A 357 0.50 -25.86 -36.11
CA GLY A 357 0.15 -24.99 -34.98
C GLY A 357 -1.22 -24.34 -35.17
N ASN A 358 -2.01 -24.23 -34.10
CA ASN A 358 -3.28 -23.51 -34.12
C ASN A 358 -3.13 -22.19 -33.35
N PRO A 359 -3.31 -21.02 -33.97
CA PRO A 359 -3.17 -19.73 -33.27
C PRO A 359 -4.33 -19.42 -32.29
N LYS A 360 -5.44 -20.17 -32.34
CA LYS A 360 -6.64 -19.96 -31.50
C LYS A 360 -6.99 -21.16 -30.61
N GLY A 361 -6.12 -22.17 -30.52
CA GLY A 361 -6.39 -23.39 -29.77
C GLY A 361 -5.18 -24.31 -29.70
N PRO A 362 -5.34 -25.54 -29.16
CA PRO A 362 -4.23 -26.45 -29.00
C PRO A 362 -3.69 -26.92 -30.36
N GLY A 363 -2.37 -27.01 -30.48
CA GLY A 363 -1.69 -27.52 -31.68
C GLY A 363 -1.92 -29.03 -31.86
N LEU A 364 -1.61 -29.57 -33.04
CA LEU A 364 -1.83 -31.00 -33.31
C LEU A 364 -1.07 -31.91 -32.32
N VAL A 365 0.14 -31.52 -31.90
CA VAL A 365 0.92 -32.23 -30.87
C VAL A 365 0.19 -32.26 -29.53
N GLU A 366 -0.42 -31.16 -29.13
CA GLU A 366 -1.13 -31.06 -27.85
C GLU A 366 -2.42 -31.87 -27.87
N ILE A 367 -3.10 -31.92 -29.03
CA ILE A 367 -4.27 -32.78 -29.25
C ILE A 367 -3.85 -34.26 -29.17
N LEU A 368 -2.73 -34.63 -29.80
CA LEU A 368 -2.19 -36.00 -29.75
C LEU A 368 -1.78 -36.40 -28.33
N LYS A 369 -1.12 -35.51 -27.57
CA LYS A 369 -0.80 -35.73 -26.15
C LYS A 369 -2.04 -35.84 -25.27
N ALA A 370 -3.04 -34.99 -25.49
CA ALA A 370 -4.30 -35.07 -24.74
C ALA A 370 -5.06 -36.38 -25.03
N LEU A 371 -5.04 -36.85 -26.29
CA LEU A 371 -5.58 -38.15 -26.69
C LEU A 371 -4.80 -39.31 -26.06
N GLN A 372 -3.47 -39.21 -25.99
CA GLN A 372 -2.60 -40.20 -25.33
C GLN A 372 -2.91 -40.30 -23.83
N GLU A 373 -2.95 -39.16 -23.12
CA GLU A 373 -3.11 -39.12 -21.66
C GLU A 373 -4.53 -39.44 -21.20
N LYS A 374 -5.55 -38.91 -21.90
CA LYS A 374 -6.95 -38.94 -21.44
C LYS A 374 -7.88 -39.78 -22.30
N GLY A 375 -7.44 -40.23 -23.47
CA GLY A 375 -8.27 -41.01 -24.40
C GLY A 375 -8.81 -42.30 -23.79
N LYS A 376 -8.02 -43.00 -22.97
CA LYS A 376 -8.47 -44.22 -22.25
C LYS A 376 -9.55 -43.90 -21.21
N MET A 377 -9.43 -42.80 -20.49
CA MET A 377 -10.44 -42.34 -19.53
C MET A 377 -11.73 -41.89 -20.23
N TRP A 378 -11.62 -41.28 -21.41
CA TRP A 378 -12.79 -40.84 -22.19
C TRP A 378 -13.61 -42.01 -22.77
N LEU A 379 -13.06 -43.22 -22.81
CA LEU A 379 -13.79 -44.43 -23.17
C LEU A 379 -14.63 -44.99 -22.01
N GLU A 380 -14.28 -44.65 -20.76
CA GLU A 380 -15.01 -45.05 -19.55
C GLU A 380 -16.17 -44.08 -19.29
N VAL A 381 -17.23 -44.19 -20.10
CA VAL A 381 -18.44 -43.37 -19.92
C VAL A 381 -19.31 -43.96 -18.81
N PRO A 382 -19.70 -43.18 -17.77
CA PRO A 382 -20.64 -43.64 -16.74
C PRO A 382 -22.02 -43.99 -17.32
N GLU A 383 -22.70 -44.98 -16.74
CA GLU A 383 -24.06 -45.35 -17.16
C GLU A 383 -25.04 -44.18 -16.93
N ALA A 384 -25.57 -43.62 -18.03
CA ALA A 384 -26.54 -42.54 -18.01
C ALA A 384 -27.81 -42.90 -18.80
N GLU A 385 -28.91 -42.22 -18.47
CA GLU A 385 -30.20 -42.26 -19.17
C GLU A 385 -30.01 -42.02 -20.69
N PRO A 386 -30.86 -42.63 -21.56
CA PRO A 386 -30.66 -42.64 -23.01
C PRO A 386 -30.53 -41.24 -23.64
N ASP A 387 -31.15 -40.22 -23.06
CA ASP A 387 -31.10 -38.82 -23.54
C ASP A 387 -29.79 -38.09 -23.17
N LEU A 388 -29.01 -38.65 -22.24
CA LEU A 388 -27.75 -38.06 -21.73
C LEU A 388 -26.50 -38.81 -22.21
N ARG A 389 -26.66 -39.84 -23.05
CA ARG A 389 -25.53 -40.60 -23.60
C ARG A 389 -24.80 -39.79 -24.67
N PRO A 390 -23.45 -39.84 -24.72
CA PRO A 390 -22.71 -39.22 -25.80
C PRO A 390 -23.12 -39.84 -27.15
N PRO A 391 -23.19 -39.04 -28.23
CA PRO A 391 -23.50 -39.55 -29.56
C PRO A 391 -22.63 -40.75 -29.94
N ILE A 392 -23.26 -41.81 -30.44
CA ILE A 392 -22.60 -43.09 -30.77
C ILE A 392 -21.40 -42.88 -31.71
N LEU A 393 -21.55 -41.97 -32.68
CA LEU A 393 -20.49 -41.60 -33.63
C LEU A 393 -19.21 -41.08 -32.96
N ILE A 394 -19.33 -40.33 -31.86
CA ILE A 394 -18.17 -39.78 -31.13
C ILE A 394 -17.47 -40.89 -30.35
N SER A 395 -18.24 -41.80 -29.74
CA SER A 395 -17.69 -42.95 -29.03
C SER A 395 -16.99 -43.95 -29.96
N GLU A 396 -17.52 -44.14 -31.17
CA GLU A 396 -16.89 -44.98 -32.20
C GLU A 396 -15.63 -44.32 -32.78
N TRP A 397 -15.65 -43.00 -32.99
CA TRP A 397 -14.46 -42.25 -33.39
C TRP A 397 -13.36 -42.33 -32.32
N LEU A 398 -13.70 -42.12 -31.05
CA LEU A 398 -12.76 -42.26 -29.93
C LEU A 398 -12.19 -43.69 -29.83
N LYS A 399 -13.02 -44.72 -30.02
CA LYS A 399 -12.56 -46.12 -30.03
C LYS A 399 -11.57 -46.37 -31.17
N LYS A 400 -11.83 -45.84 -32.37
CA LYS A 400 -10.94 -45.95 -33.53
C LYS A 400 -9.65 -45.14 -33.37
N SER A 401 -9.70 -43.98 -32.71
CA SER A 401 -8.52 -43.14 -32.52
C SER A 401 -7.59 -43.63 -31.41
N VAL A 402 -8.12 -44.29 -30.37
CA VAL A 402 -7.33 -44.78 -29.22
C VAL A 402 -6.69 -46.16 -29.49
N THR A 403 -7.09 -46.87 -30.54
CA THR A 403 -6.68 -48.27 -30.77
C THR A 403 -5.35 -48.47 -31.48
N ASP A 404 -4.75 -47.46 -32.12
CA ASP A 404 -3.49 -47.61 -32.86
C ASP A 404 -2.45 -46.52 -32.51
N ASP A 405 -1.21 -46.94 -32.21
CA ASP A 405 0.10 -46.27 -32.34
C ASP A 405 0.20 -44.72 -32.19
N ILE A 406 -0.62 -44.08 -31.36
CA ILE A 406 -0.53 -42.63 -31.06
C ILE A 406 0.86 -42.27 -30.52
N ASP A 407 1.51 -43.18 -29.79
CA ASP A 407 2.85 -42.98 -29.24
C ASP A 407 3.90 -42.77 -30.34
N ILE A 408 3.86 -43.59 -31.40
CA ILE A 408 4.78 -43.52 -32.54
C ILE A 408 4.51 -42.24 -33.35
N LEU A 409 3.24 -41.91 -33.59
CA LEU A 409 2.84 -40.72 -34.34
C LEU A 409 3.23 -39.42 -33.61
N THR A 410 3.15 -39.41 -32.28
CA THR A 410 3.54 -38.24 -31.48
C THR A 410 5.06 -38.05 -31.54
N GLU A 411 5.82 -39.14 -31.40
CA GLU A 411 7.30 -39.09 -31.46
C GLU A 411 7.82 -38.70 -32.85
N GLU A 412 7.23 -39.25 -33.92
CA GLU A 412 7.60 -38.88 -35.30
C GLU A 412 7.31 -37.40 -35.60
N LEU A 413 6.17 -36.88 -35.12
CA LEU A 413 5.80 -35.49 -35.35
C LEU A 413 6.64 -34.51 -34.53
N GLU A 414 7.01 -34.86 -33.29
CA GLU A 414 7.94 -34.07 -32.47
C GLU A 414 9.36 -34.05 -33.07
N ASN A 415 9.84 -35.18 -33.57
CA ASN A 415 11.13 -35.28 -34.24
C ASN A 415 11.15 -34.46 -35.54
N TRP A 416 10.07 -34.52 -36.31
CA TRP A 416 9.93 -33.71 -37.52
C TRP A 416 9.89 -32.20 -37.22
N GLN A 417 9.10 -31.77 -36.22
CA GLN A 417 9.04 -30.36 -35.81
C GLN A 417 10.41 -29.85 -35.34
N SER A 418 11.12 -30.64 -34.53
CA SER A 418 12.47 -30.30 -34.07
C SER A 418 13.45 -30.13 -35.23
N LYS A 419 13.35 -30.97 -36.27
CA LYS A 419 14.17 -30.88 -37.47
C LYS A 419 13.85 -29.63 -38.30
N ILE A 420 12.58 -29.29 -38.45
CA ILE A 420 12.15 -28.07 -39.17
C ILE A 420 12.62 -26.81 -38.43
N GLU A 421 12.52 -26.77 -37.10
CA GLU A 421 13.00 -25.65 -36.29
C GLU A 421 14.51 -25.45 -36.41
N GLN A 422 15.29 -26.54 -36.40
CA GLN A 422 16.74 -26.49 -36.63
C GLN A 422 17.07 -25.95 -38.03
N MET A 423 16.41 -26.48 -39.06
CA MET A 423 16.60 -26.00 -40.45
C MET A 423 16.24 -24.52 -40.59
N ARG A 424 15.17 -24.06 -39.94
CA ARG A 424 14.77 -22.65 -39.93
C ARG A 424 15.84 -21.78 -39.28
N TYR A 425 16.38 -22.22 -38.14
CA TYR A 425 17.43 -21.49 -37.45
C TYR A 425 18.69 -21.34 -38.31
N ASP A 426 19.12 -22.42 -38.95
CA ASP A 426 20.31 -22.41 -39.82
C ASP A 426 20.10 -21.50 -41.04
N VAL A 427 18.95 -21.60 -41.72
CA VAL A 427 18.60 -20.73 -42.85
C VAL A 427 18.50 -19.28 -42.40
N GLN A 428 17.92 -18.99 -41.24
CA GLN A 428 17.81 -17.63 -40.71
C GLN A 428 19.19 -17.03 -40.41
N LYS A 429 20.12 -17.82 -39.85
CA LYS A 429 21.50 -17.39 -39.62
C LYS A 429 22.22 -17.10 -40.94
N SER A 430 22.08 -17.96 -41.95
CA SER A 430 22.69 -17.72 -43.27
C SER A 430 22.08 -16.52 -44.00
N VAL A 431 20.78 -16.29 -43.89
CA VAL A 431 20.12 -15.08 -44.44
C VAL A 431 20.70 -13.82 -43.80
N PHE A 432 20.94 -13.85 -42.49
CA PHE A 432 21.52 -12.72 -41.77
C PHE A 432 22.96 -12.44 -42.20
N GLU A 433 23.82 -13.46 -42.24
CA GLU A 433 25.22 -13.33 -42.67
C GLU A 433 25.31 -12.79 -44.12
N LYS A 434 24.52 -13.35 -45.04
CA LYS A 434 24.48 -12.88 -46.43
C LYS A 434 23.89 -11.47 -46.55
N SER A 435 22.92 -11.09 -45.73
CA SER A 435 22.37 -9.73 -45.75
C SER A 435 23.41 -8.69 -45.32
N LYS A 436 24.23 -9.00 -44.30
CA LYS A 436 25.35 -8.16 -43.87
C LYS A 436 26.42 -8.04 -44.96
N GLU A 437 26.73 -9.13 -45.66
CA GLU A 437 27.70 -9.13 -46.75
C GLU A 437 27.25 -8.24 -47.92
N ILE A 438 25.96 -8.31 -48.28
CA ILE A 438 25.38 -7.45 -49.32
C ILE A 438 25.43 -5.98 -48.91
N GLU A 439 25.00 -5.65 -47.68
CA GLU A 439 25.02 -4.28 -47.18
C GLU A 439 26.44 -3.69 -47.14
N TYR A 440 27.43 -4.49 -46.73
CA TYR A 440 28.83 -4.11 -46.75
C TYR A 440 29.32 -3.82 -48.18
N LYS A 441 29.07 -4.75 -49.12
CA LYS A 441 29.48 -4.58 -50.53
C LYS A 441 28.79 -3.40 -51.21
N GLU A 442 27.54 -3.12 -50.89
CA GLU A 442 26.79 -1.96 -51.40
C GLU A 442 27.36 -0.64 -50.88
N LYS A 443 27.65 -0.55 -49.57
CA LYS A 443 28.29 0.64 -48.97
C LYS A 443 29.68 0.91 -49.53
N LEU A 444 30.46 -0.14 -49.80
CA LEU A 444 31.76 -0.02 -50.47
C LEU A 444 31.60 0.53 -51.90
N LEU A 445 30.63 0.01 -52.65
CA LEU A 445 30.38 0.43 -54.02
C LEU A 445 29.87 1.88 -54.09
N GLU A 446 28.97 2.28 -53.20
CA GLU A 446 28.45 3.65 -53.12
C GLU A 446 29.54 4.65 -52.68
N SER A 447 30.35 4.28 -51.67
CA SER A 447 31.51 5.07 -51.26
C SER A 447 32.54 5.21 -52.39
N SER A 448 32.82 4.14 -53.14
CA SER A 448 33.75 4.21 -54.28
C SER A 448 33.25 5.10 -55.43
N LYS A 449 31.94 5.07 -55.72
CA LYS A 449 31.29 5.99 -56.68
C LYS A 449 31.34 7.44 -56.23
N ASN A 450 31.10 7.70 -54.95
CA ASN A 450 31.14 9.05 -54.40
C ASN A 450 32.57 9.60 -54.37
N ILE A 451 33.55 8.79 -53.98
CA ILE A 451 34.98 9.15 -53.99
C ILE A 451 35.46 9.47 -55.41
N THR A 452 35.12 8.64 -56.40
CA THR A 452 35.51 8.90 -57.80
C THR A 452 34.79 10.10 -58.43
N ASN A 453 33.54 10.37 -58.05
CA ASN A 453 32.83 11.58 -58.50
C ASN A 453 33.44 12.86 -57.90
N ILE A 454 33.81 12.83 -56.61
CA ILE A 454 34.50 13.96 -55.96
C ILE A 454 35.90 14.16 -56.58
N LEU A 455 36.63 13.08 -56.88
CA LEU A 455 37.92 13.16 -57.57
C LEU A 455 37.85 13.71 -59.00
N LYS A 456 36.69 13.60 -59.69
CA LYS A 456 36.46 14.21 -61.00
C LYS A 456 36.13 15.70 -60.94
N GLN A 457 35.62 16.19 -59.81
CA GLN A 457 35.18 17.59 -59.65
C GLN A 457 36.32 18.51 -59.20
N ILE A 458 37.34 17.98 -58.54
CA ILE A 458 38.48 18.78 -58.08
C ILE A 458 39.55 18.86 -59.20
N ASP A 459 39.97 20.07 -59.55
CA ASP A 459 41.10 20.32 -60.44
C ASP A 459 42.42 20.03 -59.68
N LEU A 460 42.76 18.75 -59.54
CA LEU A 460 43.94 18.27 -58.82
C LEU A 460 45.05 17.80 -59.77
N ASP A 461 46.28 18.05 -59.33
CA ASP A 461 47.58 17.82 -59.97
C ASP A 461 47.70 16.53 -60.80
N VAL A 462 48.61 16.55 -61.78
CA VAL A 462 48.93 15.47 -62.74
C VAL A 462 49.07 14.08 -62.11
N LYS A 463 49.42 13.98 -60.81
CA LYS A 463 49.58 12.74 -60.04
C LYS A 463 48.26 12.06 -59.60
N LEU A 464 47.13 12.77 -59.58
CA LEU A 464 45.82 12.19 -59.26
C LEU A 464 45.07 11.68 -60.50
N LYS A 465 45.43 12.16 -61.70
CA LYS A 465 44.97 11.61 -62.98
C LYS A 465 45.52 10.19 -63.25
N GLU A 466 46.61 9.80 -62.60
CA GLU A 466 47.12 8.41 -62.64
C GLU A 466 46.22 7.41 -61.92
N PHE A 467 45.32 7.82 -61.00
CA PHE A 467 44.37 6.92 -60.32
C PHE A 467 43.17 6.52 -61.20
N ILE A 468 42.92 7.25 -62.29
CA ILE A 468 41.82 6.94 -63.23
C ILE A 468 42.25 5.86 -64.24
N LYS A 469 43.55 5.50 -64.29
CA LYS A 469 44.12 4.69 -65.38
C LYS A 469 44.64 3.27 -65.06
N PRO A 470 44.78 2.74 -63.82
CA PRO A 470 45.15 1.34 -63.67
C PRO A 470 43.89 0.49 -63.48
N ASN A 471 43.89 -0.64 -64.18
CA ASN A 471 42.83 -1.65 -64.21
C ASN A 471 42.78 -2.51 -62.92
N SER A 472 43.14 -1.93 -61.76
CA SER A 472 43.33 -2.66 -60.50
C SER A 472 42.78 -1.88 -59.29
N PRO A 473 42.17 -2.59 -58.31
CA PRO A 473 41.69 -1.98 -57.07
C PRO A 473 42.83 -1.28 -56.31
N VAL A 474 42.52 -0.14 -55.70
CA VAL A 474 43.48 0.64 -54.90
C VAL A 474 43.14 0.51 -53.42
N PRO A 475 44.06 0.04 -52.57
CA PRO A 475 43.85 -0.01 -51.13
C PRO A 475 43.63 1.40 -50.55
N VAL A 476 42.64 1.55 -49.68
CA VAL A 476 42.28 2.81 -49.01
C VAL A 476 43.47 3.42 -48.23
N SER A 477 44.38 2.58 -47.73
CA SER A 477 45.63 2.97 -47.06
C SER A 477 46.55 3.86 -47.91
N VAL A 478 46.71 3.57 -49.21
CA VAL A 478 47.56 4.36 -50.13
C VAL A 478 46.97 5.75 -50.42
N VAL A 479 45.64 5.86 -50.38
CA VAL A 479 44.91 7.11 -50.57
C VAL A 479 44.95 7.97 -49.29
N LYS A 480 44.84 7.34 -48.10
CA LYS A 480 44.99 8.01 -46.79
C LYS A 480 46.39 8.57 -46.58
N GLU A 481 47.44 7.82 -46.91
CA GLU A 481 48.84 8.28 -46.76
C GLU A 481 49.15 9.51 -47.61
N LYS A 482 48.67 9.57 -48.86
CA LYS A 482 48.96 10.70 -49.75
C LYS A 482 48.12 11.96 -49.46
N LEU A 483 46.93 11.82 -48.86
CA LEU A 483 46.07 12.95 -48.46
C LEU A 483 46.45 13.57 -47.10
N SER A 484 47.37 12.93 -46.35
CA SER A 484 47.89 13.44 -45.08
C SER A 484 48.68 14.76 -45.21
N PHE A 485 49.06 15.18 -46.42
CA PHE A 485 49.83 16.41 -46.65
C PHE A 485 49.00 17.72 -46.64
N LEU A 486 47.66 17.65 -46.69
CA LEU A 486 46.74 18.81 -46.83
C LEU A 486 45.97 19.18 -45.54
N ILE A 487 46.48 18.84 -44.35
CA ILE A 487 45.71 18.86 -43.10
C ILE A 487 45.55 20.27 -42.48
N ALA A 488 44.31 20.77 -42.44
CA ALA A 488 43.83 21.65 -41.36
C ALA A 488 43.12 20.79 -40.27
N GLN A 489 43.12 21.28 -39.02
CA GLN A 489 42.71 20.57 -37.80
C GLN A 489 41.31 19.91 -37.85
N PRO A 490 41.08 18.79 -37.13
CA PRO A 490 39.78 18.12 -37.09
C PRO A 490 38.72 18.99 -36.39
N ASN A 491 37.55 19.12 -37.01
CA ASN A 491 36.40 19.80 -36.38
C ASN A 491 35.97 19.05 -35.10
N HIS A 492 36.00 19.74 -33.96
CA HIS A 492 35.60 19.20 -32.65
C HIS A 492 34.16 18.64 -32.62
N THR A 493 33.29 19.10 -33.50
CA THR A 493 31.91 18.59 -33.68
C THR A 493 31.87 17.16 -34.24
N LEU A 494 32.80 16.79 -35.12
CA LEU A 494 32.86 15.46 -35.71
C LEU A 494 33.40 14.42 -34.72
N LEU A 495 34.37 14.80 -33.89
CA LEU A 495 34.90 13.94 -32.83
C LEU A 495 33.84 13.62 -31.77
N ALA A 496 33.04 14.61 -31.37
CA ALA A 496 31.93 14.40 -30.43
C ALA A 496 30.83 13.50 -31.03
N LEU A 497 30.56 13.62 -32.33
CA LEU A 497 29.64 12.72 -33.05
C LEU A 497 30.13 11.28 -33.07
N GLU A 498 31.41 11.06 -33.33
CA GLU A 498 32.02 9.72 -33.36
C GLU A 498 31.98 9.04 -31.97
N GLN A 499 32.23 9.81 -30.90
CA GLN A 499 32.12 9.29 -29.54
C GLN A 499 30.70 8.81 -29.20
N VAL A 500 29.67 9.57 -29.59
CA VAL A 500 28.27 9.20 -29.39
C VAL A 500 27.89 7.98 -30.24
N GLN A 501 28.35 7.90 -31.49
CA GLN A 501 28.10 6.76 -32.38
C GLN A 501 28.77 5.46 -31.89
N ASN A 502 29.96 5.57 -31.31
CA ASN A 502 30.66 4.44 -30.71
C ASN A 502 29.93 3.92 -29.46
N ALA A 503 29.52 4.82 -28.56
CA ALA A 503 28.74 4.45 -27.38
C ALA A 503 27.39 3.81 -27.76
N LEU A 504 26.70 4.33 -28.78
CA LEU A 504 25.46 3.73 -29.29
C LEU A 504 25.68 2.35 -29.90
N SER A 505 26.77 2.14 -30.63
CA SER A 505 27.06 0.84 -31.24
C SER A 505 27.34 -0.22 -30.16
N GLN A 506 28.12 0.14 -29.12
CA GLN A 506 28.34 -0.71 -27.96
C GLN A 506 27.04 -1.02 -27.21
N TRP A 507 26.11 -0.06 -27.14
CA TRP A 507 24.81 -0.27 -26.52
C TRP A 507 23.94 -1.25 -27.34
N ILE A 508 23.90 -1.07 -28.67
CA ILE A 508 23.16 -1.97 -29.56
C ILE A 508 23.68 -3.41 -29.42
N ASP A 509 25.00 -3.60 -29.42
CA ASP A 509 25.61 -4.92 -29.28
C ASP A 509 25.28 -5.59 -27.93
N LEU A 510 25.23 -4.81 -26.84
CA LEU A 510 24.86 -5.31 -25.51
C LEU A 510 23.39 -5.75 -25.46
N GLU A 511 22.47 -4.98 -26.04
CA GLU A 511 21.04 -5.33 -26.05
C GLU A 511 20.76 -6.53 -26.97
N GLU A 512 21.47 -6.68 -28.09
CA GLU A 512 21.41 -7.88 -28.94
C GLU A 512 21.94 -9.12 -28.19
N GLN A 513 23.00 -8.99 -27.40
CA GLN A 513 23.50 -10.07 -26.54
C GLN A 513 22.52 -10.47 -25.44
N GLU A 514 21.83 -9.51 -24.82
CA GLU A 514 20.79 -9.80 -23.81
C GLU A 514 19.58 -10.49 -24.42
N GLU A 515 19.19 -10.15 -25.65
CA GLU A 515 18.11 -10.85 -26.36
C GLU A 515 18.48 -12.29 -26.70
N LEU A 516 19.72 -12.53 -27.11
CA LEU A 516 20.26 -13.89 -27.31
C LEU A 516 20.29 -14.67 -26.00
N ARG A 517 20.67 -14.04 -24.88
CA ARG A 517 20.61 -14.64 -23.54
C ARG A 517 19.17 -14.99 -23.15
N LEU A 518 18.23 -14.06 -23.29
CA LEU A 518 16.82 -14.28 -22.95
C LEU A 518 16.18 -15.38 -23.81
N SER A 519 16.51 -15.44 -25.10
CA SER A 519 16.02 -16.50 -25.98
C SER A 519 16.67 -17.86 -25.68
N ALA A 520 17.95 -17.90 -25.27
CA ALA A 520 18.62 -19.12 -24.81
C ALA A 520 18.06 -19.62 -23.46
N LEU A 521 17.79 -18.72 -22.52
CA LEU A 521 17.17 -19.04 -21.22
C LEU A 521 15.72 -19.54 -21.39
N LYS A 522 14.96 -18.96 -22.32
CA LYS A 522 13.62 -19.45 -22.70
C LYS A 522 13.63 -20.84 -23.33
N ARG A 523 14.78 -21.35 -23.79
CA ARG A 523 14.91 -22.73 -24.30
C ARG A 523 15.21 -23.73 -23.19
N GLU A 524 15.72 -23.29 -22.04
CA GLU A 524 16.00 -24.17 -20.91
C GLU A 524 14.73 -24.53 -20.13
N LYS A 525 14.24 -25.76 -20.32
CA LYS A 525 13.08 -26.31 -19.58
C LYS A 525 13.22 -26.20 -18.06
N LYS A 526 14.45 -26.20 -17.53
CA LYS A 526 14.73 -26.03 -16.09
C LYS A 526 14.48 -24.59 -15.63
N TYR A 527 14.94 -23.60 -16.39
CA TYR A 527 14.73 -22.19 -16.10
C TYR A 527 13.24 -21.82 -16.16
N ILE A 528 12.52 -22.30 -17.17
CA ILE A 528 11.07 -22.06 -17.29
C ILE A 528 10.31 -22.61 -16.08
N LYS A 529 10.56 -23.88 -15.69
CA LYS A 529 9.89 -24.49 -14.53
C LYS A 529 10.18 -23.76 -13.23
N ILE A 530 11.43 -23.31 -13.04
CA ILE A 530 11.83 -22.58 -11.83
C ILE A 530 11.22 -21.18 -11.83
N LYS A 531 11.19 -20.50 -12.97
CA LYS A 531 10.56 -19.19 -13.10
C LYS A 531 9.05 -19.27 -12.89
N GLU A 532 8.37 -20.24 -13.47
CA GLU A 532 6.95 -20.50 -13.21
C GLU A 532 6.70 -20.77 -11.72
N TYR A 533 7.55 -21.55 -11.07
CA TYR A 533 7.45 -21.79 -9.63
C TYR A 533 7.68 -20.52 -8.81
N VAL A 534 8.68 -19.71 -9.16
CA VAL A 534 8.97 -18.40 -8.54
C VAL A 534 7.79 -17.46 -8.70
N ASP A 535 7.23 -17.37 -9.90
CA ASP A 535 6.10 -16.50 -10.23
C ASP A 535 4.86 -16.94 -9.44
N VAL A 536 4.54 -18.25 -9.39
CA VAL A 536 3.42 -18.79 -8.62
C VAL A 536 3.54 -18.48 -7.13
N VAL A 537 4.72 -18.67 -6.53
CA VAL A 537 4.93 -18.37 -5.10
C VAL A 537 4.90 -16.86 -4.85
N SER A 538 5.44 -16.06 -5.76
CA SER A 538 5.41 -14.60 -5.66
C SER A 538 3.98 -14.05 -5.75
N ASP A 539 3.14 -14.63 -6.62
CA ASP A 539 1.73 -14.31 -6.77
C ASP A 539 0.92 -14.75 -5.55
N ALA A 540 1.19 -15.93 -5.01
CA ALA A 540 0.56 -16.42 -3.79
C ALA A 540 0.88 -15.49 -2.60
N LEU A 541 2.15 -15.15 -2.39
CA LEU A 541 2.58 -14.19 -1.37
C LEU A 541 2.01 -12.79 -1.65
N GLY A 542 1.90 -12.38 -2.91
CA GLY A 542 1.29 -11.12 -3.32
C GLY A 542 -0.21 -11.05 -2.99
N LYS A 543 -0.95 -12.13 -3.20
CA LYS A 543 -2.37 -12.25 -2.82
C LYS A 543 -2.56 -12.20 -1.31
N GLU A 544 -1.73 -12.93 -0.56
CA GLU A 544 -1.81 -12.99 0.90
C GLU A 544 -1.32 -11.73 1.61
N THR A 545 -0.46 -10.94 0.97
CA THR A 545 -0.06 -9.60 1.44
C THR A 545 -0.94 -8.47 0.89
N GLY A 546 -1.78 -8.79 -0.10
CA GLY A 546 -2.65 -7.86 -0.82
C GLY A 546 -3.90 -7.44 -0.04
N LYS A 547 -4.64 -6.48 -0.62
CA LYS A 547 -5.86 -5.91 -0.02
C LYS A 547 -7.00 -6.92 0.13
N ASP A 548 -6.98 -7.97 -0.68
CA ASP A 548 -7.97 -9.04 -0.72
C ASP A 548 -7.53 -10.30 0.04
N SER A 549 -6.42 -10.20 0.79
CA SER A 549 -5.95 -11.24 1.70
C SER A 549 -7.04 -11.61 2.71
N VAL A 550 -7.17 -12.92 3.01
CA VAL A 550 -8.09 -13.41 4.04
C VAL A 550 -7.83 -12.73 5.37
N LEU A 551 -6.56 -12.49 5.69
CA LEU A 551 -6.13 -11.80 6.92
C LEU A 551 -6.54 -10.32 6.93
N ASN A 552 -6.70 -9.67 5.77
CA ASN A 552 -7.18 -8.30 5.68
C ASN A 552 -8.70 -8.23 5.58
N MET A 553 -9.35 -9.25 5.02
CA MET A 553 -10.81 -9.34 4.89
C MET A 553 -11.48 -9.68 6.23
N SER A 554 -10.82 -10.45 7.11
CA SER A 554 -11.24 -10.68 8.49
C SER A 554 -11.14 -9.45 9.40
N LEU A 555 -10.48 -8.37 8.94
CA LEU A 555 -10.25 -7.15 9.72
C LEU A 555 -11.22 -6.01 9.38
N VAL A 556 -12.20 -6.24 8.50
CA VAL A 556 -13.26 -5.27 8.22
C VAL A 556 -14.52 -5.77 8.92
N PRO A 557 -15.17 -4.96 9.77
CA PRO A 557 -16.42 -5.38 10.39
C PRO A 557 -17.40 -5.74 9.28
N THR A 558 -18.13 -6.85 9.43
CA THR A 558 -19.25 -7.15 8.54
C THR A 558 -20.18 -5.95 8.53
N LYS A 559 -20.64 -5.56 7.33
CA LYS A 559 -21.54 -4.40 7.14
C LYS A 559 -22.75 -4.47 8.07
N ASP A 560 -23.19 -5.68 8.41
CA ASP A 560 -24.33 -5.93 9.30
C ASP A 560 -24.10 -5.41 10.74
N HIS A 561 -22.92 -5.63 11.33
CA HIS A 561 -22.62 -5.13 12.69
C HIS A 561 -22.48 -3.60 12.72
N LEU A 562 -21.96 -2.99 11.64
CA LEU A 562 -21.92 -1.53 11.51
C LEU A 562 -23.31 -0.95 11.35
N ASN A 563 -24.18 -1.60 10.56
CA ASN A 563 -25.58 -1.20 10.42
C ASN A 563 -26.34 -1.34 11.75
N GLU A 564 -26.05 -2.37 12.55
CA GLU A 564 -26.63 -2.55 13.88
C GLU A 564 -26.16 -1.45 14.86
N LEU A 565 -24.87 -1.13 14.88
CA LEU A 565 -24.35 -0.01 15.66
C LEU A 565 -24.94 1.32 15.19
N GLU A 566 -25.02 1.55 13.88
CA GLU A 566 -25.66 2.74 13.28
C GLU A 566 -27.11 2.87 13.72
N LYS A 567 -27.86 1.77 13.70
CA LYS A 567 -29.23 1.73 14.18
C LYS A 567 -29.31 2.08 15.67
N ASN A 568 -28.50 1.45 16.50
CA ASN A 568 -28.49 1.67 17.95
C ASN A 568 -28.13 3.13 18.30
N VAL A 569 -27.10 3.67 17.65
CA VAL A 569 -26.67 5.07 17.84
C VAL A 569 -27.77 6.02 17.39
N ASN A 570 -28.40 5.78 16.24
CA ASN A 570 -29.50 6.61 15.75
C ASN A 570 -30.75 6.53 16.66
N GLU A 571 -31.10 5.36 17.19
CA GLU A 571 -32.20 5.21 18.14
C GLU A 571 -31.98 5.99 19.43
N ILE A 572 -30.72 6.04 19.92
CA ILE A 572 -30.34 6.84 21.08
C ILE A 572 -30.35 8.34 20.71
N LEU A 573 -29.83 8.71 19.53
CA LEU A 573 -29.81 10.08 19.04
C LEU A 573 -31.21 10.69 18.88
N MET A 574 -32.17 9.91 18.40
CA MET A 574 -33.57 10.32 18.26
C MET A 574 -34.22 10.70 19.61
N ARG A 575 -33.66 10.25 20.74
CA ARG A 575 -34.11 10.65 22.07
C ARG A 575 -33.61 12.03 22.47
N PHE A 576 -32.57 12.58 21.85
CA PHE A 576 -32.15 13.96 22.05
C PHE A 576 -32.99 14.91 21.19
N ARG A 577 -33.01 16.19 21.52
CA ARG A 577 -33.62 17.24 20.68
C ARG A 577 -32.56 17.76 19.71
N ILE A 578 -32.43 17.11 18.58
CA ILE A 578 -31.43 17.45 17.55
C ILE A 578 -32.07 18.39 16.51
N VAL A 579 -31.26 19.26 15.90
CA VAL A 579 -31.68 20.10 14.76
C VAL A 579 -32.04 19.21 13.56
N GLU A 580 -33.10 19.58 12.83
CA GLU A 580 -33.48 18.90 11.60
C GLU A 580 -32.31 18.84 10.60
N GLY A 581 -32.08 17.67 10.01
CA GLY A 581 -31.00 17.42 9.05
C GLY A 581 -29.76 16.69 9.62
N ILE A 582 -29.57 16.66 10.94
CA ILE A 582 -28.41 15.97 11.54
C ILE A 582 -28.65 14.46 11.67
N CYS A 583 -29.86 14.06 12.06
CA CYS A 583 -30.26 12.66 12.22
C CYS A 583 -31.11 12.22 11.01
N PRO A 584 -30.94 11.00 10.46
CA PRO A 584 -30.00 9.96 10.88
C PRO A 584 -28.55 10.24 10.48
N ILE A 585 -27.64 9.65 11.25
CA ILE A 585 -26.20 9.65 10.99
C ILE A 585 -25.83 8.37 10.29
N GLN A 586 -24.95 8.47 9.29
CA GLN A 586 -24.42 7.35 8.51
C GLN A 586 -22.91 7.21 8.70
N PHE A 587 -22.45 5.97 8.80
CA PHE A 587 -21.02 5.66 8.82
C PHE A 587 -20.53 5.32 7.40
N GLN A 588 -19.62 6.13 6.85
CA GLN A 588 -19.05 5.93 5.52
C GLN A 588 -17.54 5.71 5.56
N PHE A 589 -17.02 4.78 4.75
CA PHE A 589 -15.57 4.56 4.62
C PHE A 589 -14.94 5.57 3.66
N LYS A 590 -14.03 6.39 4.15
CA LYS A 590 -13.17 7.23 3.31
C LYS A 590 -11.94 6.44 2.87
N LYS A 591 -11.62 6.51 1.57
CA LYS A 591 -10.32 6.07 1.04
C LYS A 591 -9.38 7.27 0.99
N ASN A 592 -8.43 7.35 1.91
CA ASN A 592 -7.35 8.35 1.78
C ASN A 592 -6.42 7.95 0.62
N ARG A 593 -6.27 8.84 -0.37
CA ARG A 593 -5.35 8.67 -1.52
C ARG A 593 -3.95 9.26 -1.27
N ALA A 594 -3.62 9.63 -0.04
CA ALA A 594 -2.33 10.21 0.30
C ALA A 594 -1.43 9.16 0.98
N GLY A 595 -0.38 8.72 0.28
CA GLY A 595 0.72 7.93 0.86
C GLY A 595 0.51 6.41 0.92
N ARG A 596 1.64 5.68 1.07
CA ARG A 596 1.87 4.24 0.83
C ARG A 596 1.02 3.21 1.59
N LYS A 597 -0.06 3.58 2.28
CA LYS A 597 -1.04 2.66 2.87
C LYS A 597 -2.45 3.20 2.65
N SER A 598 -3.29 2.48 1.90
CA SER A 598 -4.71 2.84 1.78
C SER A 598 -5.44 2.50 3.09
N GLU A 599 -5.29 3.35 4.10
CA GLU A 599 -6.02 3.22 5.35
C GLU A 599 -7.45 3.73 5.13
N ARG A 600 -8.43 2.88 5.48
CA ARG A 600 -9.85 3.22 5.47
C ARG A 600 -10.15 3.94 6.78
N THR A 601 -10.63 5.17 6.74
CA THR A 601 -11.11 5.89 7.94
C THR A 601 -12.63 5.94 7.92
N LEU A 602 -13.27 5.80 9.09
CA LEU A 602 -14.73 5.82 9.19
C LEU A 602 -15.19 7.25 9.40
N GLN A 603 -15.82 7.84 8.39
CA GLN A 603 -16.41 9.17 8.49
C GLN A 603 -17.86 9.10 8.90
N ILE A 604 -18.22 9.96 9.84
CA ILE A 604 -19.60 10.19 10.28
C ILE A 604 -20.18 11.31 9.44
N ILE A 605 -21.31 11.04 8.77
CA ILE A 605 -22.00 11.98 7.90
C ILE A 605 -23.45 12.11 8.37
N SER A 606 -23.94 13.34 8.52
CA SER A 606 -25.36 13.59 8.81
C SER A 606 -26.26 13.37 7.60
N ALA A 607 -27.58 13.30 7.82
CA ALA A 607 -28.56 13.17 6.74
C ALA A 607 -28.47 14.29 5.68
N ASP A 608 -28.04 15.49 6.07
CA ASP A 608 -27.81 16.63 5.17
C ASP A 608 -26.37 16.73 4.61
N ASN A 609 -25.59 15.66 4.72
CA ASN A 609 -24.21 15.52 4.23
C ASN A 609 -23.17 16.43 4.91
N ARG A 610 -23.41 16.90 6.13
CA ARG A 610 -22.38 17.59 6.93
C ARG A 610 -21.39 16.59 7.52
N LEU A 611 -20.13 16.99 7.53
CA LEU A 611 -19.06 16.28 8.22
C LEU A 611 -19.09 16.60 9.72
N LEU A 612 -18.51 15.71 10.53
CA LEU A 612 -18.35 15.91 11.97
C LEU A 612 -17.69 17.25 12.33
N SER A 613 -16.75 17.73 11.51
CA SER A 613 -16.07 19.02 11.71
C SER A 613 -17.03 20.22 11.68
N ALA A 614 -18.19 20.09 11.05
CA ALA A 614 -19.21 21.12 10.99
C ALA A 614 -20.20 21.08 12.18
N PHE A 615 -20.07 20.10 13.07
CA PHE A 615 -20.95 19.96 14.23
C PHE A 615 -20.49 20.90 15.35
N SER A 616 -21.45 21.50 16.08
CA SER A 616 -21.13 22.27 17.29
C SER A 616 -20.59 21.37 18.40
N THR A 617 -19.90 21.94 19.40
CA THR A 617 -19.38 21.18 20.55
C THR A 617 -20.49 20.38 21.25
N GLY A 618 -21.65 21.00 21.50
CA GLY A 618 -22.81 20.31 22.08
C GLY A 618 -23.37 19.19 21.21
N GLN A 619 -23.37 19.34 19.88
CA GLN A 619 -23.79 18.26 18.95
C GLN A 619 -22.79 17.09 18.95
N LYS A 620 -21.49 17.39 18.95
CA LYS A 620 -20.45 16.36 19.09
C LYS A 620 -20.57 15.66 20.46
N ALA A 621 -20.88 16.40 21.52
CA ALA A 621 -21.09 15.86 22.86
C ALA A 621 -22.29 14.90 22.94
N GLN A 622 -23.43 15.27 22.33
CA GLN A 622 -24.60 14.40 22.21
C GLN A 622 -24.31 13.13 21.41
N LEU A 623 -23.60 13.27 20.28
CA LEU A 623 -23.14 12.14 19.50
C LEU A 623 -22.20 11.23 20.28
N GLY A 624 -21.31 11.82 21.09
CA GLY A 624 -20.30 11.08 21.85
C GLY A 624 -20.96 10.23 22.94
N LEU A 625 -21.95 10.82 23.61
CA LEU A 625 -22.78 10.09 24.57
C LEU A 625 -23.61 8.99 23.89
N ALA A 626 -24.21 9.26 22.74
CA ALA A 626 -24.99 8.25 22.01
C ALA A 626 -24.12 7.08 21.54
N LEU A 627 -22.91 7.36 21.05
CA LEU A 627 -21.93 6.36 20.66
C LEU A 627 -21.47 5.52 21.85
N LEU A 628 -21.12 6.16 22.98
CA LEU A 628 -20.73 5.46 24.20
C LEU A 628 -21.84 4.53 24.68
N LEU A 629 -23.08 5.00 24.74
CA LEU A 629 -24.22 4.20 25.17
C LEU A 629 -24.52 3.05 24.20
N GLY A 630 -24.46 3.31 22.89
CA GLY A 630 -24.65 2.30 21.85
C GLY A 630 -23.58 1.20 21.91
N LEU A 631 -22.33 1.57 22.15
CA LEU A 631 -21.21 0.64 22.33
C LEU A 631 -21.30 -0.11 23.66
N ASN A 632 -21.65 0.56 24.76
CA ASN A 632 -21.84 -0.09 26.05
C ASN A 632 -22.94 -1.16 26.00
N TYR A 633 -24.01 -0.88 25.26
CA TYR A 633 -25.10 -1.81 25.02
C TYR A 633 -24.67 -2.99 24.14
N SER A 634 -23.97 -2.71 23.03
CA SER A 634 -23.54 -3.74 22.08
C SER A 634 -22.44 -4.64 22.64
N LEU A 635 -21.49 -4.07 23.39
CA LEU A 635 -20.34 -4.76 23.99
C LEU A 635 -20.58 -5.20 25.44
N ASN A 636 -21.84 -5.20 25.86
CA ASN A 636 -22.27 -5.52 27.22
C ASN A 636 -21.71 -6.86 27.74
N LYS A 637 -21.48 -7.84 26.86
CA LYS A 637 -20.93 -9.16 27.23
C LYS A 637 -19.41 -9.14 27.50
N TYR A 638 -18.71 -8.16 26.94
CA TYR A 638 -17.24 -8.05 27.01
C TYR A 638 -16.78 -7.10 28.10
N ILE A 639 -17.61 -6.12 28.48
CA ILE A 639 -17.33 -5.19 29.57
C ILE A 639 -17.56 -5.92 30.91
N GLY A 640 -16.54 -5.94 31.77
CA GLY A 640 -16.58 -6.65 33.06
C GLY A 640 -17.46 -6.01 34.14
N HIS A 641 -18.11 -4.88 33.85
CA HIS A 641 -18.86 -4.09 34.83
C HIS A 641 -20.09 -3.38 34.23
N ASN A 642 -21.02 -2.99 35.10
CA ASN A 642 -22.26 -2.25 34.80
C ASN A 642 -22.21 -0.79 35.26
N ILE A 643 -21.03 -0.19 35.26
CA ILE A 643 -20.84 1.19 35.71
C ILE A 643 -20.68 2.09 34.50
N ILE A 644 -21.43 3.19 34.47
CA ILE A 644 -21.23 4.30 33.53
C ILE A 644 -20.91 5.54 34.35
N ALA A 645 -19.88 6.29 33.95
CA ALA A 645 -19.54 7.56 34.57
C ALA A 645 -19.49 8.66 33.50
N MET A 646 -20.01 9.83 33.84
CA MET A 646 -20.05 10.98 32.95
C MET A 646 -19.44 12.18 33.69
N ASP A 647 -18.26 12.59 33.26
CA ASP A 647 -17.55 13.75 33.81
C ASP A 647 -17.82 14.99 32.98
N ASP A 648 -18.19 16.05 33.68
CA ASP A 648 -18.55 17.37 33.16
C ASP A 648 -19.50 17.33 31.95
N ILE A 649 -20.77 16.99 32.18
CA ILE A 649 -21.80 16.82 31.13
C ILE A 649 -22.47 18.13 30.67
N THR A 650 -21.88 19.27 30.95
CA THR A 650 -22.55 20.57 30.87
C THR A 650 -22.94 20.98 29.46
N ASP A 651 -22.16 20.63 28.43
CA ASP A 651 -22.49 20.92 27.03
C ASP A 651 -23.52 19.93 26.46
N VAL A 652 -23.62 18.73 27.04
CA VAL A 652 -24.65 17.75 26.65
C VAL A 652 -26.01 18.15 27.22
N PHE A 653 -26.03 18.63 28.47
CA PHE A 653 -27.25 18.96 29.22
C PHE A 653 -27.58 20.46 29.13
N ASP A 654 -27.69 21.00 27.92
CA ASP A 654 -28.35 22.29 27.77
C ASP A 654 -29.78 22.22 28.36
N MET A 655 -30.30 23.34 28.86
CA MET A 655 -31.60 23.44 29.53
C MET A 655 -32.75 22.88 28.69
N ALA A 656 -32.64 22.94 27.36
CA ALA A 656 -33.61 22.38 26.44
C ALA A 656 -33.57 20.84 26.34
N GLN A 657 -32.43 20.22 26.63
CA GLN A 657 -32.18 18.77 26.52
C GLN A 657 -32.41 18.03 27.83
N LEU A 658 -32.22 18.74 28.94
CA LEU A 658 -32.20 18.22 30.30
C LEU A 658 -33.34 17.21 30.60
N PRO A 659 -34.63 17.47 30.26
CA PRO A 659 -35.69 16.51 30.53
C PRO A 659 -35.53 15.18 29.76
N ARG A 660 -35.10 15.23 28.50
CA ARG A 660 -34.95 14.04 27.65
C ARG A 660 -33.75 13.20 28.09
N ILE A 661 -32.64 13.85 28.43
CA ILE A 661 -31.44 13.15 28.89
C ILE A 661 -31.67 12.56 30.28
N ALA A 662 -32.33 13.29 31.18
CA ALA A 662 -32.72 12.75 32.47
C ALA A 662 -33.65 11.52 32.31
N ALA A 663 -34.60 11.55 31.36
CA ALA A 663 -35.41 10.39 31.03
C ALA A 663 -34.57 9.20 30.52
N LEU A 664 -33.58 9.44 29.67
CA LEU A 664 -32.65 8.41 29.19
C LEU A 664 -31.82 7.81 30.34
N ILE A 665 -31.24 8.64 31.21
CA ILE A 665 -30.50 8.20 32.40
C ILE A 665 -31.39 7.34 33.30
N ARG A 666 -32.62 7.78 33.55
CA ARG A 666 -33.59 7.02 34.34
C ARG A 666 -33.89 5.66 33.72
N GLN A 667 -34.01 5.59 32.39
CA GLN A 667 -34.20 4.31 31.70
C GLN A 667 -33.01 3.39 31.92
N ILE A 668 -31.78 3.90 31.82
CA ILE A 668 -30.56 3.10 31.99
C ILE A 668 -30.36 2.64 33.46
N ALA A 669 -30.63 3.52 34.44
CA ALA A 669 -30.45 3.21 35.86
C ALA A 669 -31.61 2.41 36.48
N TYR A 670 -32.84 2.75 36.09
CA TYR A 670 -34.06 2.27 36.75
C TYR A 670 -34.87 1.27 35.91
N ALA A 671 -34.38 0.82 34.75
CA ALA A 671 -35.07 -0.15 33.90
C ALA A 671 -35.74 -1.28 34.72
N PRO A 672 -37.03 -1.58 34.47
CA PRO A 672 -37.76 -2.61 35.20
C PRO A 672 -37.29 -4.03 34.86
N GLU A 673 -36.68 -4.22 33.68
CA GLU A 673 -36.13 -5.50 33.21
C GLU A 673 -34.85 -5.91 33.98
N GLU A 674 -34.29 -7.08 33.64
CA GLU A 674 -33.33 -7.86 34.43
C GLU A 674 -32.23 -7.04 35.15
N LYS A 675 -31.86 -7.46 36.36
CA LYS A 675 -30.80 -6.80 37.16
C LYS A 675 -29.45 -6.71 36.41
N SER A 676 -29.19 -7.64 35.50
CA SER A 676 -28.00 -7.77 34.65
C SER A 676 -27.84 -6.64 33.62
N GLU A 677 -28.93 -6.00 33.21
CA GLU A 677 -28.92 -4.97 32.16
C GLU A 677 -28.84 -3.54 32.71
N ARG A 678 -29.09 -3.37 34.00
CA ARG A 678 -29.08 -2.06 34.67
C ARG A 678 -27.65 -1.55 34.79
N ARG A 679 -27.51 -0.22 34.83
CA ARG A 679 -26.21 0.43 35.10
C ARG A 679 -26.27 1.30 36.34
N GLN A 680 -25.20 1.27 37.11
CA GLN A 680 -24.93 2.29 38.12
C GLN A 680 -24.30 3.50 37.42
N ILE A 681 -24.89 4.69 37.61
CA ILE A 681 -24.52 5.89 36.86
C ILE A 681 -23.88 6.91 37.80
N PHE A 682 -22.66 7.36 37.46
CA PHE A 682 -21.99 8.48 38.11
C PHE A 682 -22.09 9.71 37.19
N ILE A 683 -22.53 10.83 37.72
CA ILE A 683 -22.71 12.07 36.96
C ILE A 683 -21.99 13.19 37.69
N VAL A 684 -21.07 13.88 37.02
CA VAL A 684 -20.41 15.07 37.54
C VAL A 684 -21.01 16.30 36.91
N SER A 685 -21.44 17.24 37.75
CA SER A 685 -21.91 18.55 37.32
C SER A 685 -21.23 19.64 38.14
N HIS A 686 -20.81 20.72 37.47
CA HIS A 686 -20.19 21.88 38.12
C HIS A 686 -21.08 23.14 38.09
N HIS A 687 -22.16 23.14 37.30
CA HIS A 687 -23.12 24.25 37.26
C HIS A 687 -24.26 24.02 38.27
N GLU A 688 -24.36 24.85 39.29
CA GLU A 688 -25.39 24.71 40.34
C GLU A 688 -26.82 24.76 39.79
N ASP A 689 -27.12 25.70 38.90
CA ASP A 689 -28.45 25.84 38.29
C ASP A 689 -28.87 24.59 37.49
N LEU A 690 -27.93 24.05 36.73
CA LEU A 690 -28.14 22.82 35.96
C LEU A 690 -28.37 21.64 36.89
N THR A 691 -27.55 21.54 37.93
CA THR A 691 -27.59 20.47 38.93
C THR A 691 -28.92 20.45 39.66
N ASN A 692 -29.40 21.62 40.11
CA ASN A 692 -30.67 21.76 40.83
C ASN A 692 -31.84 21.31 39.95
N ARG A 693 -31.87 21.71 38.68
CA ARG A 693 -32.91 21.25 37.74
C ARG A 693 -32.77 19.76 37.42
N LEU A 694 -31.56 19.26 37.24
CA LEU A 694 -31.30 17.84 36.99
C LEU A 694 -31.78 16.96 38.13
N LEU A 695 -31.59 17.40 39.38
CA LEU A 695 -32.09 16.70 40.57
C LEU A 695 -33.61 16.49 40.53
N ASP A 696 -34.38 17.49 40.11
CA ASP A 696 -35.85 17.38 39.98
C ASP A 696 -36.25 16.27 39.01
N TYR A 697 -35.53 16.11 37.91
CA TYR A 697 -35.81 15.05 36.94
C TYR A 697 -35.24 13.69 37.34
N LEU A 698 -34.23 13.62 38.20
CA LEU A 698 -33.57 12.36 38.62
C LEU A 698 -34.16 11.72 39.88
N ILE A 699 -35.28 12.23 40.42
CA ILE A 699 -35.92 11.69 41.63
C ILE A 699 -36.18 10.18 41.47
N PRO A 700 -35.63 9.31 42.34
CA PRO A 700 -35.71 7.87 42.18
C PRO A 700 -37.16 7.35 42.40
N PRO A 701 -37.58 6.31 41.65
CA PRO A 701 -38.81 5.58 41.96
C PRO A 701 -38.67 4.72 43.23
N GLU A 702 -39.77 4.11 43.70
CA GLU A 702 -39.76 3.31 44.93
C GLU A 702 -38.74 2.16 44.87
N GLY A 703 -37.99 1.97 45.97
CA GLY A 703 -36.96 0.94 46.07
C GLY A 703 -35.64 1.26 45.34
N ARG A 704 -35.52 2.45 44.74
CA ARG A 704 -34.30 2.95 44.11
C ARG A 704 -33.71 4.11 44.90
N GLU A 705 -32.43 4.35 44.67
CA GLU A 705 -31.66 5.34 45.43
C GLU A 705 -30.87 6.27 44.51
N LEU A 706 -30.93 7.56 44.84
CA LEU A 706 -30.06 8.60 44.29
C LEU A 706 -29.21 9.13 45.44
N ARG A 707 -27.90 9.20 45.23
CA ARG A 707 -26.95 9.79 46.17
C ARG A 707 -26.33 11.04 45.58
N ILE A 708 -26.16 12.05 46.42
CA ILE A 708 -25.53 13.32 46.06
C ILE A 708 -24.26 13.44 46.89
N LEU A 709 -23.12 13.55 46.21
CA LEU A 709 -21.82 13.80 46.79
C LEU A 709 -21.47 15.26 46.52
N ASN A 710 -21.68 16.12 47.52
CA ASN A 710 -21.42 17.54 47.39
C ASN A 710 -20.01 17.86 47.90
N PHE A 711 -19.12 18.21 46.99
CA PHE A 711 -17.78 18.66 47.28
C PHE A 711 -17.84 20.14 47.68
N VAL A 712 -17.64 20.41 48.97
CA VAL A 712 -17.84 21.75 49.56
C VAL A 712 -16.57 22.58 49.49
N ASP A 713 -15.43 21.94 49.74
CA ASP A 713 -14.14 22.62 49.89
C ASP A 713 -12.99 21.65 49.61
N TRP A 714 -11.78 22.18 49.40
CA TRP A 714 -10.57 21.38 49.23
C TRP A 714 -9.40 21.94 50.04
N ASN A 715 -8.86 21.11 50.93
CA ASN A 715 -7.73 21.44 51.78
C ASN A 715 -6.44 20.77 51.28
N ARG A 716 -5.31 21.46 51.41
CA ARG A 716 -4.01 20.93 50.98
C ARG A 716 -3.52 19.74 51.81
N THR A 717 -3.88 19.68 53.09
CA THR A 717 -3.45 18.64 54.05
C THR A 717 -4.42 17.48 54.14
N GLU A 718 -5.72 17.79 54.08
CA GLU A 718 -6.82 16.85 54.30
C GLU A 718 -7.53 16.47 52.99
N GLY A 719 -7.21 17.06 51.84
CA GLY A 719 -7.93 16.80 50.59
C GLY A 719 -9.37 17.36 50.59
N PRO A 720 -10.29 16.76 49.81
CA PRO A 720 -11.64 17.29 49.62
C PRO A 720 -12.57 17.04 50.81
N LYS A 721 -13.37 18.06 51.17
CA LYS A 721 -14.51 17.92 52.09
C LYS A 721 -15.77 17.58 51.32
N ILE A 722 -16.34 16.40 51.60
CA ILE A 722 -17.48 15.85 50.87
C ILE A 722 -18.66 15.66 51.82
N GLU A 723 -19.77 16.35 51.55
CA GLU A 723 -21.07 16.08 52.16
C GLU A 723 -21.82 15.03 51.36
N GLN A 724 -22.30 13.98 52.03
CA GLN A 724 -23.06 12.90 51.37
C GLN A 724 -24.53 13.01 51.74
N ARG A 725 -25.39 13.16 50.74
CA ARG A 725 -26.85 13.24 50.92
C ARG A 725 -27.53 12.11 50.16
N ARG A 726 -28.63 11.61 50.71
CA ARG A 726 -29.45 10.57 50.08
C ARG A 726 -30.81 11.13 49.72
N ALA A 727 -31.20 11.03 48.46
CA ALA A 727 -32.53 11.39 48.00
C ALA A 727 -33.46 10.17 48.13
N ILE A 728 -34.55 10.33 48.88
CA ILE A 728 -35.54 9.30 49.13
C ILE A 728 -36.78 9.62 48.27
N PRO A 729 -37.43 8.61 47.64
CA PRO A 729 -38.65 8.83 46.85
C PRO A 729 -39.74 9.56 47.63
N ALA A 730 -40.42 10.50 46.97
CA ALA A 730 -41.42 11.39 47.56
C ALA A 730 -42.57 10.66 48.30
N LEU A 731 -42.93 9.43 47.89
CA LEU A 731 -44.01 8.65 48.52
C LEU A 731 -43.66 8.17 49.93
N LYS A 732 -42.40 7.77 50.19
CA LYS A 732 -41.92 7.42 51.55
C LYS A 732 -41.72 8.65 52.42
N VAL A 733 -41.22 9.74 51.84
CA VAL A 733 -41.07 11.02 52.55
C VAL A 733 -42.43 11.61 52.91
N SER A 734 -43.44 11.47 52.04
CA SER A 734 -44.81 11.88 52.30
C SER A 734 -45.44 11.13 53.46
N SER A 735 -45.29 9.80 53.55
CA SER A 735 -45.87 9.03 54.65
C SER A 735 -45.17 9.31 55.98
N VAL A 736 -43.84 9.43 55.97
CA VAL A 736 -43.04 9.78 57.17
C VAL A 736 -43.28 11.23 57.62
N ASN A 737 -43.37 12.18 56.68
CA ASN A 737 -43.65 13.58 57.00
C ASN A 737 -45.10 13.80 57.41
N LYS A 738 -46.08 13.09 56.83
CA LYS A 738 -47.46 13.08 57.33
C LYS A 738 -47.54 12.54 58.74
N LYS A 739 -46.76 11.49 59.05
CA LYS A 739 -46.69 10.93 60.40
C LYS A 739 -46.03 11.92 61.38
N ARG A 740 -44.86 12.48 61.04
CA ARG A 740 -44.19 13.53 61.84
C ARG A 740 -45.03 14.78 62.01
N PHE A 741 -45.76 15.21 60.97
CA PHE A 741 -46.66 16.36 61.05
C PHE A 741 -47.88 16.05 61.92
N GLY A 742 -48.42 14.83 61.82
CA GLY A 742 -49.45 14.34 62.74
C GLY A 742 -48.97 14.28 64.19
N ASP A 743 -47.76 13.76 64.42
CA ASP A 743 -47.13 13.70 65.74
C ASP A 743 -46.86 15.11 66.30
N MET A 744 -46.36 16.03 65.47
CA MET A 744 -46.13 17.43 65.84
C MET A 744 -47.45 18.17 66.11
N LEU A 745 -48.50 17.92 65.33
CA LEU A 745 -49.84 18.46 65.59
C LEU A 745 -50.40 17.92 66.90
N ASN A 746 -50.23 16.63 67.19
CA ASN A 746 -50.63 16.03 68.45
C ASN A 746 -49.86 16.64 69.62
N GLU A 747 -48.54 16.84 69.49
CA GLU A 747 -47.72 17.46 70.53
C GLU A 747 -48.09 18.93 70.80
N ILE A 748 -48.50 19.67 69.76
CA ILE A 748 -49.02 21.04 69.88
C ILE A 748 -50.42 21.04 70.53
N CYS A 749 -51.28 20.11 70.15
CA CYS A 749 -52.63 19.97 70.72
C CYS A 749 -52.60 19.49 72.19
N GLU A 750 -51.62 18.66 72.58
CA GLU A 750 -51.45 18.20 73.95
C GLU A 750 -50.81 19.26 74.87
N LYS A 751 -49.97 20.16 74.32
CA LYS A 751 -49.42 21.32 75.06
C LYS A 751 -50.41 22.48 75.24
N SER A 752 -51.59 22.39 74.63
CA SER A 752 -52.65 23.42 74.70
C SER A 752 -53.85 23.02 75.55
N TYR A 753 -53.71 21.97 76.37
CA TYR A 753 -54.65 21.60 77.45
C TYR A 753 -54.05 21.80 78.84
#